data_AF-A1YIA5-F1
#
_entry.id   AF-A1YIA5-F1
#
_cell.length_a   1.000
_cell.length_b   1.000
_cell.length_c   1.000
_cell.angle_alpha   90.00
_cell.angle_beta   90.00
_cell.angle_gamma   90.00
#
_symmetry.space_group_name_H-M   'P 1'
#
loop_
_entity.id
_entity.type
_entity.pdbx_description
1 polymer ?
#
loop_
_entity_poly.entity_id
_entity_poly.type
_entity_poly.pdbx_seq_one_letter_code
_entity_poly.pdbx_strand_id
1 'polypeptide(L)'
;HIELAKPVYHPGFLKKTKKLLEMVCHNCGKVKLDRSNPAYKAAVSIRDPKRRFEAIWKLCKTKMICDSDVQMNEEEFNADPKEAAKKSHGGCGNIQPEVRQTALALWGTWKAPKDEDGEAVQPDKRQITPDMALNVFRSMSTAEIQDVGLNADYARPEWMIITVLPVPPPPVRPSISMDGTGQGMRGEDDLTYKLGDIIRANGNVRQAQQEGSPQHILQDFETLLQYHVATYMDNDIAGQPPALQKSGRPVKSIRARLKGKEGRLRGNLMGKRVDFSARTVITGDPNLSLDEVGVPRSIARILTYPETVTPLNIDKLHQLVKNGPDEHPGAKYVIRSDGTRIDLRHHKRAGAISLEYGWKVERHIVDGDFIIFNRQPSLHKESMMGHRVRVMPYSTFRLNLSVTSPYNADFDGDEMNLHVPQTYETRAEVMNLCMVPLNIVSPQRNGPLMGIVQDTLAGVYKICRRDVFITKEHLMNILLWVPDWDGVIPQPAILKPRPRWTGKQIVSLIIPKIVNSYNASKDKEHLHAPLNDDGCLIQEGQLMYGLMAKKNVGASGNGIVHIVFNEQGPDAAMAFFNGCQRVINYWLLHNGFSIGIGDTIPNKETIEQIEKAIAKQKAEVTELVEKATSNELESLPGMNVRETFESQVSKALNEARNTAGTKTEDGLLDINNAVQMARSGSKGSTINISQMSALVGQQSVEGKRIPFGFKYRTLPHFTKDDYSPESRGFVENSYLRGLTPTEFFFHAMAGREGLIDTAVKTAETGYIQRRLVKALEDVMAKYDGTVRNSLGDIVQFVYGEDGLDGVIFENQKMDHINISNKAFNDLFKLEVMSERISTDVLEHANELYGDLETQQLLDAEFAALEEDRRILRDFVHSRTKEKDDDHFQLPLNIIRIIDSAKRLFKTDDGKRSDLHPRDVIPRVQQLLDRMIIVRGTDELSVEAQYNATIFIKAQFRSRLAYKRIALGMHLNKLAFEHILGELETRFTRALVNPGEMVGVLAAQSIGEPAT
;
A
#
# COMPACT_ATOMS: atom_id res chain seq x y z
N HIS A 1 40.26 25.61 -7.69
CA HIS A 1 39.82 25.88 -6.30
C HIS A 1 40.08 27.35 -5.99
N ILE A 2 39.62 27.85 -4.84
CA ILE A 2 39.94 29.20 -4.34
C ILE A 2 40.64 29.04 -2.99
N GLU A 3 41.85 29.56 -2.86
CA GLU A 3 42.55 29.66 -1.57
C GLU A 3 42.04 30.87 -0.80
N LEU A 4 41.50 30.65 0.39
CA LEU A 4 41.00 31.74 1.22
C LEU A 4 42.15 32.42 1.96
N ALA A 5 42.07 33.74 2.10
CA ALA A 5 43.04 34.59 2.80
C ALA A 5 43.11 34.26 4.29
N LYS A 6 41.96 33.86 4.85
CA LYS A 6 41.79 33.38 6.22
C LYS A 6 40.89 32.15 6.22
N PRO A 7 41.07 31.21 7.17
CA PRO A 7 40.14 30.11 7.35
C PRO A 7 38.73 30.63 7.70
N VAL A 8 37.70 29.93 7.22
CA VAL A 8 36.30 30.31 7.38
C VAL A 8 35.52 29.12 7.94
N TYR A 9 34.57 29.36 8.86
CA TYR A 9 33.70 28.30 9.34
C TYR A 9 32.74 27.83 8.24
N HIS A 10 32.64 26.51 8.05
CA HIS A 10 31.59 25.95 7.21
C HIS A 10 30.23 26.06 7.93
N PRO A 11 29.20 26.71 7.35
CA PRO A 11 27.94 26.98 8.05
C PRO A 11 27.21 25.68 8.47
N GLY A 12 27.29 24.63 7.65
CA GLY A 12 26.70 23.32 7.96
C GLY A 12 27.41 22.57 9.10
N PHE A 13 28.68 22.87 9.39
CA PHE A 13 29.45 22.20 10.44
C PHE A 13 29.63 23.08 11.69
N LEU A 14 29.25 24.35 11.66
CA LEU A 14 29.43 25.30 12.76
C LEU A 14 28.92 24.77 14.12
N LYS A 15 27.75 24.13 14.15
CA LYS A 15 27.23 23.48 15.38
C LYS A 15 28.09 22.31 15.85
N LYS A 16 28.67 21.53 14.92
CA LYS A 16 29.54 20.39 15.22
C LYS A 16 30.91 20.86 15.69
N THR A 17 31.48 21.88 15.04
CA THR A 17 32.68 22.61 15.47
C THR A 17 32.51 23.16 16.88
N LYS A 18 31.37 23.80 17.19
CA LYS A 18 31.04 24.26 18.55
C LYS A 18 31.11 23.12 19.57
N LYS A 19 30.42 22.00 19.31
CA LYS A 19 30.43 20.83 20.21
C LYS A 19 31.83 20.25 20.38
N LEU A 20 32.65 20.22 19.32
CA LEU A 20 34.05 19.77 19.38
C LEU A 20 34.91 20.68 20.26
N LEU A 21 34.79 22.00 20.13
CA LEU A 21 35.49 22.95 20.99
C LEU A 21 35.08 22.81 22.46
N GLU A 22 33.82 22.46 22.75
CA GLU A 22 33.37 22.16 24.12
C GLU A 22 33.95 20.85 24.68
N MET A 23 34.39 19.91 23.83
CA MET A 23 34.96 18.61 24.24
C MET A 23 36.47 18.62 24.39
N VAL A 24 37.16 19.50 23.67
CA VAL A 24 38.62 19.51 23.53
C VAL A 24 39.21 20.67 24.31
N CYS A 25 40.42 20.50 24.84
CA CYS A 25 41.17 21.59 25.45
C CYS A 25 41.65 22.58 24.38
N HIS A 26 41.32 23.86 24.56
CA HIS A 26 41.70 24.92 23.62
C HIS A 26 43.22 25.18 23.52
N ASN A 27 44.02 24.63 24.44
CA ASN A 27 45.46 24.85 24.48
C ASN A 27 46.23 23.60 24.04
N CYS A 28 45.97 22.45 24.65
CA CYS A 28 46.71 21.22 24.35
C CYS A 28 46.04 20.30 23.32
N GLY A 29 44.81 20.58 22.87
CA GLY A 29 44.12 19.76 21.86
C GLY A 29 43.62 18.39 22.34
N LYS A 30 43.83 18.05 23.62
CA LYS A 30 43.37 16.78 24.21
C LYS A 30 41.88 16.81 24.52
N VAL A 31 41.21 15.67 24.41
CA VAL A 31 39.82 15.53 24.88
C VAL A 31 39.80 15.65 26.39
N LYS A 32 38.89 16.46 26.94
CA LYS A 32 38.86 16.80 28.38
C LYS A 32 38.63 15.60 29.30
N LEU A 33 38.09 14.50 28.79
CA LEU A 33 37.91 13.23 29.50
C LEU A 33 38.55 12.11 28.70
N ASP A 34 39.00 11.08 29.41
CA ASP A 34 39.63 9.89 28.85
C ASP A 34 38.97 8.62 29.41
N ARG A 35 39.50 7.45 29.02
CA ARG A 35 39.00 6.14 29.44
C ARG A 35 39.19 5.83 30.92
N SER A 36 39.90 6.68 31.68
CA SER A 36 39.95 6.60 33.15
C SER A 36 38.58 6.83 33.79
N ASN A 37 37.74 7.67 33.18
CA ASN A 37 36.39 7.93 33.66
C ASN A 37 35.45 6.79 33.23
N PRO A 38 34.77 6.09 34.17
CA PRO A 38 33.87 4.98 33.84
C PRO A 38 32.75 5.36 32.88
N ALA A 39 32.19 6.57 32.98
CA ALA A 39 31.13 7.05 32.11
C ALA A 39 31.65 7.35 30.70
N TYR A 40 32.87 7.87 30.56
CA TYR A 40 33.51 8.07 29.26
C TYR A 40 33.82 6.74 28.59
N LYS A 41 34.36 5.77 29.34
CA LYS A 41 34.61 4.40 28.85
C LYS A 41 33.33 3.73 28.36
N ALA A 42 32.22 3.88 29.10
CA ALA A 42 30.91 3.40 28.67
C ALA A 42 30.43 4.11 27.39
N ALA A 43 30.63 5.42 27.27
CA ALA A 43 30.28 6.19 26.08
C ALA A 43 31.09 5.77 24.84
N VAL A 44 32.39 5.51 24.98
CA VAL A 44 33.26 5.01 23.89
C VAL A 44 32.83 3.63 23.39
N SER A 45 32.22 2.81 24.26
CA SER A 45 31.73 1.47 23.92
C SER A 45 30.44 1.47 23.08
N ILE A 46 29.82 2.64 22.87
CA ILE A 46 28.63 2.78 22.02
C ILE A 46 29.02 2.55 20.55
N ARG A 47 28.40 1.55 19.90
CA ARG A 47 28.68 1.17 18.50
C ARG A 47 28.36 2.28 17.50
N ASP A 48 27.24 2.99 17.65
CA ASP A 48 26.85 4.08 16.75
C ASP A 48 27.73 5.33 16.99
N PRO A 49 28.56 5.74 16.01
CA PRO A 49 29.45 6.90 16.15
C PRO A 49 28.73 8.21 16.47
N LYS A 50 27.49 8.40 16.00
CA LYS A 50 26.73 9.64 16.25
C LYS A 50 26.25 9.71 17.69
N ARG A 51 25.70 8.60 18.22
CA ARG A 51 25.28 8.50 19.63
C ARG A 51 26.48 8.59 20.56
N ARG A 52 27.59 7.93 20.21
CA ARG A 52 28.87 8.01 20.93
C ARG A 52 29.37 9.46 21.04
N PHE A 53 29.43 10.19 19.92
CA PHE A 53 29.81 11.59 19.90
C PHE A 53 28.93 12.44 20.84
N GLU A 54 27.61 12.23 20.81
CA GLU A 54 26.67 13.01 21.62
C GLU A 54 26.80 12.68 23.12
N ALA A 55 27.04 11.41 23.47
CA ALA A 55 27.27 10.98 24.85
C ALA A 55 28.57 11.57 25.40
N ILE A 56 29.66 11.48 24.64
CA ILE A 56 30.96 12.06 25.01
C ILE A 56 30.87 13.58 25.15
N TRP A 57 30.18 14.26 24.22
CA TRP A 57 29.95 15.69 24.30
C TRP A 57 29.22 16.10 25.59
N LYS A 58 28.15 15.38 25.96
CA LYS A 58 27.40 15.67 27.19
C LYS A 58 28.24 15.52 28.45
N LEU A 59 29.21 14.61 28.45
CA LEU A 59 30.15 14.40 29.57
C LEU A 59 31.24 15.48 29.59
N CYS A 60 31.82 15.83 28.44
CA CYS A 60 32.93 16.77 28.39
C CYS A 60 32.51 18.23 28.54
N LYS A 61 31.28 18.60 28.13
CA LYS A 61 30.81 20.00 28.17
C LYS A 61 30.74 20.58 29.59
N THR A 62 30.55 19.76 30.61
CA THR A 62 30.47 20.20 32.01
C THR A 62 31.84 20.43 32.62
N LYS A 63 32.88 19.85 32.01
CA LYS A 63 34.27 19.97 32.46
C LYS A 63 34.88 21.27 31.93
N MET A 64 35.13 22.20 32.86
CA MET A 64 35.67 23.53 32.57
C MET A 64 37.15 23.69 32.92
N ILE A 65 37.82 22.61 33.31
CA ILE A 65 39.26 22.59 33.62
C ILE A 65 39.87 21.38 32.89
N CYS A 66 41.05 21.58 32.29
CA CYS A 66 41.80 20.49 31.69
C CYS A 66 42.70 19.86 32.76
N ASP A 67 42.29 18.72 33.34
CA ASP A 67 43.05 18.06 34.42
C ASP A 67 44.51 17.84 34.03
N SER A 68 45.42 18.49 34.73
CA SER A 68 46.86 18.25 34.64
C SER A 68 47.28 17.13 35.57
N ASP A 69 48.49 16.62 35.33
CA ASP A 69 49.17 15.75 36.29
C ASP A 69 49.26 16.48 37.64
N VAL A 70 48.89 15.80 38.74
CA VAL A 70 49.19 16.29 40.09
C VAL A 70 50.71 16.22 40.22
N GLN A 71 51.39 17.36 40.39
CA GLN A 71 52.78 17.34 40.86
C GLN A 71 52.74 16.72 42.25
N MET A 72 53.28 15.50 42.38
CA MET A 72 53.46 14.89 43.69
C MET A 72 54.40 15.79 44.51
N ASN A 73 53.92 16.33 45.63
CA ASN A 73 54.80 16.94 46.62
C ASN A 73 55.78 15.87 47.12
N GLU A 74 57.04 16.25 47.34
CA GLU A 74 58.14 15.35 47.74
C GLU A 74 57.95 14.61 49.08
N GLU A 75 56.82 14.78 49.78
CA GLU A 75 56.57 14.18 51.10
C GLU A 75 55.70 12.91 51.11
N GLU A 76 55.15 12.45 49.97
CA GLU A 76 54.36 11.20 49.89
C GLU A 76 55.07 10.08 49.11
N PHE A 77 56.33 9.78 49.47
CA PHE A 77 57.11 8.69 48.85
C PHE A 77 56.77 7.27 49.37
N ASN A 78 55.67 7.10 50.12
CA ASN A 78 55.34 5.85 50.80
C ASN A 78 53.90 5.35 50.57
N ALA A 79 53.41 5.49 49.33
CA ALA A 79 52.21 4.80 48.86
C ALA A 79 52.55 3.77 47.77
N ASP A 80 51.83 2.65 47.76
CA ASP A 80 52.00 1.48 46.89
C ASP A 80 52.26 1.86 45.41
N PRO A 81 53.22 1.23 44.69
CA PRO A 81 53.49 1.51 43.26
C PRO A 81 52.27 1.30 42.34
N LYS A 82 51.26 0.57 42.81
CA LYS A 82 49.97 0.38 42.12
C LYS A 82 49.00 1.55 42.28
N GLU A 83 49.12 2.36 43.33
CA GLU A 83 48.28 3.56 43.53
C GLU A 83 48.85 4.81 42.86
N ALA A 84 50.19 4.95 42.78
CA ALA A 84 50.85 6.00 42.00
C ALA A 84 50.58 5.90 40.48
N ALA A 85 50.12 4.73 40.01
CA ALA A 85 49.67 4.48 38.66
C ALA A 85 48.14 4.74 38.46
N LYS A 86 47.48 5.53 39.33
CA LYS A 86 46.18 6.16 39.01
C LYS A 86 46.40 7.13 37.84
N LYS A 87 46.28 6.54 36.64
CA LYS A 87 46.60 7.09 35.31
C LYS A 87 46.21 8.56 35.18
N SER A 88 47.22 9.39 34.93
CA SER A 88 47.03 10.79 34.69
C SER A 88 46.41 11.08 33.31
N HIS A 89 45.50 12.06 33.26
CA HIS A 89 44.85 12.56 32.04
C HIS A 89 45.85 13.29 31.11
N GLY A 90 46.97 13.79 31.65
CA GLY A 90 48.03 14.45 30.89
C GLY A 90 47.62 15.79 30.28
N GLY A 91 46.62 16.46 30.84
CA GLY A 91 46.15 17.77 30.40
C GLY A 91 47.07 18.92 30.86
N CYS A 92 46.75 20.15 30.45
CA CYS A 92 47.61 21.32 30.67
C CYS A 92 47.15 22.26 31.80
N GLY A 93 46.16 21.88 32.63
CA GLY A 93 45.69 22.67 33.78
C GLY A 93 44.80 23.88 33.44
N ASN A 94 44.72 24.28 32.18
CA ASN A 94 44.06 25.52 31.77
C ASN A 94 42.52 25.46 31.89
N ILE A 95 41.94 26.59 32.29
CA ILE A 95 40.49 26.82 32.32
C ILE A 95 39.95 26.84 30.90
N GLN A 96 38.81 26.18 30.71
CA GLN A 96 38.14 26.03 29.43
C GLN A 96 36.97 27.00 29.31
N PRO A 97 36.74 27.57 28.12
CA PRO A 97 35.65 28.52 27.92
C PRO A 97 34.28 27.83 27.88
N GLU A 98 33.26 28.56 28.31
CA GLU A 98 31.89 28.27 27.91
C GLU A 98 31.68 28.81 26.49
N VAL A 99 31.54 27.93 25.50
CA VAL A 99 31.41 28.32 24.08
C VAL A 99 29.94 28.61 23.74
N ARG A 100 29.68 29.79 23.20
CA ARG A 100 28.35 30.22 22.70
C ARG A 100 28.43 30.61 21.24
N GLN A 101 27.40 30.24 20.48
CA GLN A 101 27.27 30.63 19.07
C GLN A 101 26.39 31.88 18.99
N THR A 102 26.87 32.91 18.30
CA THR A 102 26.07 34.07 17.90
C THR A 102 26.15 34.22 16.39
N ALA A 103 25.06 33.89 15.71
CA ALA A 103 24.99 33.79 14.25
C ALA A 103 26.11 32.91 13.66
N LEU A 104 27.07 33.51 12.93
CA LEU A 104 28.20 32.84 12.27
C LEU A 104 29.49 32.85 13.10
N ALA A 105 29.49 33.47 14.29
CA ALA A 105 30.64 33.57 15.18
C ALA A 105 30.49 32.66 16.41
N LEU A 106 31.63 32.23 16.95
CA LEU A 106 31.73 31.52 18.22
C LEU A 106 32.44 32.42 19.24
N TRP A 107 31.88 32.49 20.45
CA TRP A 107 32.43 33.27 21.56
C TRP A 107 32.71 32.33 22.73
N GLY A 108 33.90 32.44 23.32
CA GLY A 108 34.26 31.76 24.56
C GLY A 108 34.16 32.72 25.74
N THR A 109 33.59 32.27 26.84
CA THR A 109 33.62 32.99 28.12
C THR A 109 34.42 32.17 29.14
N TRP A 110 35.53 32.70 29.61
CA TRP A 110 36.34 32.13 30.68
C TRP A 110 35.94 32.75 32.01
N LYS A 111 35.57 31.91 32.98
CA LYS A 111 35.27 32.35 34.34
C LYS A 111 36.57 32.27 35.14
N ALA A 112 37.05 33.40 35.64
CA ALA A 112 38.20 33.43 36.53
C ALA A 112 37.83 32.86 37.91
N PRO A 113 38.79 32.28 38.66
CA PRO A 113 38.63 31.99 40.08
C PRO A 113 38.31 33.30 40.85
N LYS A 114 37.69 33.19 42.02
CA LYS A 114 37.57 34.34 42.94
C LYS A 114 38.96 34.70 43.45
N ASP A 115 39.29 35.99 43.49
CA ASP A 115 40.54 36.47 44.09
C ASP A 115 40.54 36.28 45.62
N GLU A 116 41.70 36.38 46.27
CA GLU A 116 41.89 36.18 47.72
C GLU A 116 41.02 37.12 48.59
N ASP A 117 40.58 38.26 48.05
CA ASP A 117 39.67 39.24 48.68
C ASP A 117 38.17 38.96 48.45
N GLY A 118 37.81 37.90 47.73
CA GLY A 118 36.42 37.51 47.51
C GLY A 118 35.64 38.33 46.47
N GLU A 119 36.26 39.29 45.78
CA GLU A 119 35.64 40.01 44.66
C GLU A 119 35.55 39.14 43.39
N ALA A 120 34.43 39.24 42.68
CA ALA A 120 34.19 38.48 41.46
C ALA A 120 34.85 39.18 40.26
N VAL A 121 35.97 38.64 39.78
CA VAL A 121 36.63 39.09 38.53
C VAL A 121 35.66 38.96 37.36
N GLN A 122 35.56 39.99 36.52
CA GLN A 122 34.68 39.96 35.34
C GLN A 122 35.09 38.82 34.39
N PRO A 123 34.12 38.04 33.88
CA PRO A 123 34.42 36.93 33.00
C PRO A 123 34.99 37.41 31.66
N ASP A 124 36.13 36.86 31.26
CA ASP A 124 36.81 37.22 30.03
C ASP A 124 36.07 36.59 28.83
N LYS A 125 35.58 37.45 27.93
CA LYS A 125 34.77 37.04 26.77
C LYS A 125 35.52 37.38 25.50
N ARG A 126 35.96 36.34 24.76
CA ARG A 126 36.71 36.49 23.50
C ARG A 126 36.06 35.72 22.36
N GLN A 127 36.19 36.24 21.14
CA GLN A 127 35.75 35.54 19.94
C GLN A 127 36.74 34.42 19.59
N ILE A 128 36.24 33.22 19.33
CA ILE A 128 37.02 32.09 18.83
C ILE A 128 37.03 32.18 17.30
N THR A 129 38.14 32.63 16.72
CA THR A 129 38.28 32.73 15.27
C THR A 129 38.40 31.35 14.62
N PRO A 130 38.06 31.20 13.33
CA PRO A 130 38.22 29.93 12.62
C PRO A 130 39.66 29.41 12.64
N ASP A 131 40.65 30.31 12.61
CA ASP A 131 42.06 29.97 12.69
C ASP A 131 42.45 29.35 14.05
N MET A 132 41.95 29.93 15.15
CA MET A 132 42.13 29.37 16.50
C MET A 132 41.53 27.96 16.60
N ALA A 133 40.30 27.77 16.11
CA ALA A 133 39.64 26.46 16.11
C ALA A 133 40.39 25.43 15.23
N LEU A 134 40.95 25.87 14.10
CA LEU A 134 41.74 25.02 13.21
C LEU A 134 43.01 24.50 13.90
N ASN A 135 43.71 25.38 14.62
CA ASN A 135 44.92 25.00 15.35
C ASN A 135 44.62 24.03 16.50
N VAL A 136 43.50 24.21 17.21
CA VAL A 136 43.03 23.25 18.24
C VAL A 136 42.70 21.89 17.64
N PHE A 137 42.08 21.86 16.47
CA PHE A 137 41.72 20.58 15.84
C PHE A 137 42.92 19.84 15.25
N ARG A 138 43.96 20.56 14.80
CA ARG A 138 45.21 19.96 14.32
C ARG A 138 46.02 19.27 15.42
N SER A 139 45.90 19.73 16.68
CA SER A 139 46.62 19.13 17.81
C SER A 139 45.93 17.89 18.40
N MET A 140 44.73 17.52 17.93
CA MET A 140 44.06 16.29 18.34
C MET A 140 44.78 15.04 17.82
N SER A 141 44.95 14.03 18.68
CA SER A 141 45.53 12.75 18.26
C SER A 141 44.52 11.88 17.50
N THR A 142 45.03 10.97 16.64
CA THR A 142 44.17 10.05 15.86
C THR A 142 43.35 9.11 16.75
N ALA A 143 43.90 8.67 17.88
CA ALA A 143 43.20 7.84 18.85
C ALA A 143 42.00 8.57 19.49
N GLU A 144 42.16 9.85 19.84
CA GLU A 144 41.08 10.67 20.38
C GLU A 144 39.98 10.95 19.35
N ILE A 145 40.36 11.17 18.09
CA ILE A 145 39.41 11.34 16.98
C ILE A 145 38.51 10.10 16.85
N GLN A 146 39.10 8.89 16.97
CA GLN A 146 38.34 7.64 16.93
C GLN A 146 37.44 7.46 18.17
N ASP A 147 37.94 7.78 19.38
CA ASP A 147 37.17 7.67 20.62
C ASP A 147 35.93 8.57 20.61
N VAL A 148 36.07 9.81 20.11
CA VAL A 148 34.97 10.78 19.95
C VAL A 148 33.94 10.33 18.89
N GLY A 149 34.29 9.35 18.06
CA GLY A 149 33.40 8.82 17.02
C GLY A 149 33.52 9.54 15.67
N LEU A 150 34.69 10.13 15.38
CA LEU A 150 35.06 10.66 14.07
C LEU A 150 36.04 9.70 13.37
N ASN A 151 36.29 9.93 12.08
CA ASN A 151 37.13 9.06 11.26
C ASN A 151 38.41 9.81 10.82
N ALA A 152 39.57 9.20 11.06
CA ALA A 152 40.87 9.80 10.76
C ALA A 152 41.15 9.95 9.25
N ASP A 153 40.58 9.10 8.41
CA ASP A 153 40.83 9.06 6.97
C ASP A 153 39.81 9.90 6.18
N TYR A 154 38.55 9.93 6.63
CA TYR A 154 37.45 10.52 5.87
C TYR A 154 36.82 11.77 6.51
N ALA A 155 36.98 11.99 7.82
CA ALA A 155 36.22 13.01 8.55
C ALA A 155 37.01 13.61 9.70
N ARG A 156 38.22 14.14 9.41
CA ARG A 156 39.04 14.81 10.42
C ARG A 156 38.41 16.13 10.91
N PRO A 157 38.50 16.46 12.20
CA PRO A 157 37.91 17.68 12.78
C PRO A 157 38.32 18.98 12.07
N GLU A 158 39.59 19.11 11.67
CA GLU A 158 40.14 20.29 11.01
C GLU A 158 39.52 20.55 9.63
N TRP A 159 39.01 19.52 8.93
CA TRP A 159 38.38 19.66 7.62
C TRP A 159 36.99 20.30 7.67
N MET A 160 36.43 20.47 8.88
CA MET A 160 35.18 21.24 9.06
C MET A 160 35.39 22.75 8.85
N ILE A 161 36.64 23.22 8.86
CA ILE A 161 37.03 24.61 8.65
C ILE A 161 37.59 24.75 7.23
N ILE A 162 37.02 25.68 6.45
CA ILE A 162 37.36 25.84 5.04
C ILE A 162 38.60 26.73 4.95
N THR A 163 39.69 26.17 4.45
CA THR A 163 40.90 26.91 4.04
C THR A 163 40.96 27.04 2.52
N VAL A 164 40.56 25.99 1.81
CA VAL A 164 40.49 25.93 0.36
C VAL A 164 39.06 25.62 -0.05
N LEU A 165 38.43 26.54 -0.78
CA LEU A 165 37.06 26.39 -1.25
C LEU A 165 37.05 25.73 -2.65
N PRO A 166 36.41 24.57 -2.83
CA PRO A 166 36.27 23.97 -4.15
C PRO A 166 35.32 24.79 -5.03
N VAL A 167 35.73 25.06 -6.26
CA VAL A 167 34.89 25.76 -7.26
C VAL A 167 34.24 24.70 -8.15
N PRO A 168 32.91 24.59 -8.17
CA PRO A 168 32.25 23.62 -9.04
C PRO A 168 32.45 23.99 -10.51
N PRO A 169 32.56 23.00 -11.41
CA PRO A 169 32.77 23.25 -12.83
C PRO A 169 31.49 23.80 -13.50
N PRO A 170 31.58 24.37 -14.72
CA PRO A 170 30.44 24.95 -15.43
C PRO A 170 29.17 24.08 -15.53
N PRO A 171 29.22 22.73 -15.66
CA PRO A 171 28.01 21.91 -15.68
C PRO A 171 27.12 22.02 -14.43
N VAL A 172 27.70 22.39 -13.28
CA VAL A 172 26.95 22.61 -12.03
C VAL A 172 26.39 24.03 -11.93
N ARG A 173 26.99 24.97 -12.66
CA ARG A 173 26.69 26.42 -12.69
C ARG A 173 26.62 26.91 -14.14
N PRO A 174 25.61 26.48 -14.91
CA PRO A 174 25.55 26.71 -16.34
C PRO A 174 25.39 28.20 -16.67
N SER A 175 26.06 28.65 -17.73
CA SER A 175 25.86 29.99 -18.29
C SER A 175 24.85 29.91 -19.44
N ILE A 176 23.91 30.85 -19.50
CA ILE A 176 22.90 30.94 -20.55
C ILE A 176 23.25 32.11 -21.44
N SER A 177 23.60 31.85 -22.70
CA SER A 177 23.76 32.89 -23.73
C SER A 177 22.42 33.18 -24.40
N MET A 178 21.97 34.44 -24.43
CA MET A 178 20.68 34.79 -25.05
C MET A 178 20.67 34.52 -26.56
N ASP A 179 21.79 34.73 -27.25
CA ASP A 179 21.85 34.66 -28.72
C ASP A 179 22.46 33.34 -29.24
N GLY A 180 22.79 32.38 -28.37
CA GLY A 180 23.47 31.13 -28.74
C GLY A 180 24.90 31.30 -29.31
N THR A 181 25.35 32.53 -29.56
CA THR A 181 26.70 32.87 -29.98
C THR A 181 27.57 33.21 -28.77
N GLY A 182 28.86 32.85 -28.83
CA GLY A 182 29.81 33.11 -27.74
C GLY A 182 30.06 34.60 -27.44
N GLN A 183 29.54 35.51 -28.26
CA GLN A 183 29.72 36.97 -28.18
C GLN A 183 28.49 37.73 -27.66
N GLY A 184 27.34 37.07 -27.49
CA GLY A 184 26.11 37.70 -26.98
C GLY A 184 26.10 37.94 -25.46
N MET A 185 25.08 38.64 -24.96
CA MET A 185 24.87 38.86 -23.52
C MET A 185 24.69 37.52 -22.79
N ARG A 186 25.46 37.31 -21.73
CA ARG A 186 25.44 36.07 -20.92
C ARG A 186 24.72 36.29 -19.60
N GLY A 187 23.74 35.43 -19.33
CA GLY A 187 23.15 35.24 -18.00
C GLY A 187 23.91 34.15 -17.25
N GLU A 188 24.76 34.55 -16.31
CA GLU A 188 25.50 33.61 -15.48
C GLU A 188 24.62 33.02 -14.36
N ASP A 189 24.96 31.83 -13.89
CA ASP A 189 24.26 31.18 -12.78
C ASP A 189 24.45 31.94 -11.45
N ASP A 190 23.44 31.85 -10.57
CA ASP A 190 23.45 32.41 -9.21
C ASP A 190 24.73 32.03 -8.40
N LEU A 191 25.25 30.81 -8.56
CA LEU A 191 26.49 30.37 -7.91
C LEU A 191 27.72 31.08 -8.48
N THR A 192 27.75 31.36 -9.79
CA THR A 192 28.86 32.08 -10.42
C THR A 192 28.94 33.51 -9.90
N TYR A 193 27.80 34.21 -9.79
CA TYR A 193 27.76 35.54 -9.18
C TYR A 193 28.30 35.53 -7.75
N LYS A 194 27.86 34.57 -6.95
CA LYS A 194 28.27 34.48 -5.55
C LYS A 194 29.75 34.12 -5.38
N LEU A 195 30.29 33.28 -6.27
CA LEU A 195 31.73 33.01 -6.33
C LEU A 195 32.53 34.26 -6.68
N GLY A 196 32.01 35.11 -7.57
CA GLY A 196 32.59 36.43 -7.85
C GLY A 196 32.65 37.33 -6.62
N ASP A 197 31.60 37.35 -5.80
CA ASP A 197 31.59 38.08 -4.52
C ASP A 197 32.61 37.52 -3.52
N ILE A 198 32.73 36.19 -3.44
CA ILE A 198 33.73 35.52 -2.59
C ILE A 198 35.15 35.90 -3.01
N ILE A 199 35.46 35.88 -4.31
CA ILE A 199 36.79 36.24 -4.82
C ILE A 199 37.12 37.70 -4.48
N ARG A 200 36.16 38.61 -4.67
CA ARG A 200 36.34 40.03 -4.32
C ARG A 200 36.58 40.25 -2.83
N ALA A 201 35.73 39.66 -1.97
CA ALA A 201 35.92 39.76 -0.52
C ALA A 201 37.25 39.15 -0.08
N ASN A 202 37.66 38.03 -0.68
CA ASN A 202 38.94 37.37 -0.40
C ASN A 202 40.14 38.24 -0.80
N GLY A 203 40.06 38.92 -1.95
CA GLY A 203 41.06 39.90 -2.40
C GLY A 203 41.19 41.07 -1.43
N ASN A 204 40.07 41.63 -0.97
CA ASN A 204 40.07 42.73 0.00
C ASN A 204 40.73 42.33 1.33
N VAL A 205 40.48 41.12 1.85
CA VAL A 205 41.14 40.62 3.07
C VAL A 205 42.65 40.50 2.84
N ARG A 206 43.10 39.96 1.70
CA ARG A 206 44.54 39.86 1.39
C ARG A 206 45.20 41.23 1.29
N GLN A 207 44.54 42.17 0.61
CA GLN A 207 45.05 43.54 0.45
C GLN A 207 45.17 44.25 1.80
N ALA A 208 44.11 44.21 2.62
CA ALA A 208 44.12 44.84 3.94
C ALA A 208 45.21 44.27 4.87
N GLN A 209 45.52 42.97 4.74
CA GLN A 209 46.62 42.33 5.49
C GLN A 209 48.00 42.80 5.01
N GLN A 210 48.19 42.94 3.70
CA GLN A 210 49.45 43.39 3.11
C GLN A 210 49.73 44.87 3.42
N GLU A 211 48.69 45.70 3.44
CA GLU A 211 48.78 47.13 3.72
C GLU A 211 48.89 47.45 5.23
N GLY A 212 48.81 46.44 6.11
CA GLY A 212 48.89 46.64 7.56
C GLY A 212 47.70 47.42 8.12
N SER A 213 46.50 47.20 7.57
CA SER A 213 45.28 47.90 7.98
C SER A 213 44.95 47.69 9.47
N PRO A 214 44.28 48.65 10.13
CA PRO A 214 43.82 48.49 11.51
C PRO A 214 42.99 47.21 11.73
N GLN A 215 43.18 46.58 12.90
CA GLN A 215 42.60 45.27 13.23
C GLN A 215 41.07 45.21 13.11
N HIS A 216 40.36 46.30 13.42
CA HIS A 216 38.90 46.35 13.30
C HIS A 216 38.42 46.27 11.84
N ILE A 217 39.12 46.94 10.92
CA ILE A 217 38.81 46.93 9.48
C ILE A 217 39.07 45.53 8.90
N LEU A 218 40.16 44.89 9.30
CA LEU A 218 40.46 43.52 8.93
C LEU A 218 39.36 42.55 9.37
N GLN A 219 38.89 42.69 10.61
CA GLN A 219 37.82 41.84 11.16
C GLN A 219 36.48 42.03 10.43
N ASP A 220 36.17 43.24 9.96
CA ASP A 220 34.98 43.50 9.15
C ASP A 220 35.06 42.81 7.78
N PHE A 221 36.22 42.89 7.10
CA PHE A 221 36.43 42.19 5.83
C PHE A 221 36.43 40.66 6.00
N GLU A 222 37.00 40.13 7.09
CA GLU A 222 36.94 38.71 7.43
C GLU A 222 35.49 38.25 7.67
N THR A 223 34.70 39.06 8.37
CA THR A 223 33.27 38.78 8.63
C THR A 223 32.46 38.78 7.34
N LEU A 224 32.76 39.70 6.41
CA LEU A 224 32.13 39.74 5.09
C LEU A 224 32.47 38.50 4.24
N LEU A 225 33.73 38.06 4.27
CA LEU A 225 34.16 36.83 3.60
C LEU A 225 33.42 35.60 4.17
N GLN A 226 33.32 35.52 5.51
CA GLN A 226 32.55 34.48 6.20
C GLN A 226 31.08 34.49 5.80
N TYR A 227 30.46 35.67 5.69
CA TYR A 227 29.08 35.82 5.23
C TYR A 227 28.87 35.33 3.80
N HIS A 228 29.76 35.68 2.86
CA HIS A 228 29.63 35.27 1.47
C HIS A 228 29.85 33.77 1.26
N VAL A 229 30.83 33.17 1.94
CA VAL A 229 31.03 31.72 1.92
C VAL A 229 29.84 30.99 2.58
N ALA A 230 29.30 31.53 3.68
CA ALA A 230 28.14 30.94 4.34
C ALA A 230 26.89 30.95 3.43
N THR A 231 26.55 32.12 2.88
CA THR A 231 25.36 32.30 2.01
C THR A 231 25.46 31.59 0.67
N TYR A 232 26.68 31.29 0.19
CA TYR A 232 26.91 30.43 -0.97
C TYR A 232 26.47 28.99 -0.74
N MET A 233 26.75 28.44 0.45
CA MET A 233 26.36 27.08 0.82
C MET A 233 24.90 27.02 1.27
N ASP A 234 24.48 27.95 2.12
CA ASP A 234 23.14 28.03 2.72
C ASP A 234 22.71 29.49 2.87
N ASN A 235 21.67 29.91 2.16
CA ASN A 235 21.19 31.29 2.18
C ASN A 235 20.09 31.51 3.23
N ASP A 236 19.52 30.42 3.78
CA ASP A 236 18.41 30.45 4.73
C ASP A 236 18.93 30.31 6.19
N ILE A 237 19.99 31.04 6.52
CA ILE A 237 20.61 31.00 7.85
C ILE A 237 19.83 31.91 8.80
N ALA A 238 19.33 31.35 9.91
CA ALA A 238 18.57 32.11 10.91
C ALA A 238 19.42 33.23 11.54
N GLY A 239 18.85 34.44 11.61
CA GLY A 239 19.52 35.61 12.20
C GLY A 239 20.59 36.26 11.30
N GLN A 240 20.62 35.91 10.02
CA GLN A 240 21.45 36.58 9.01
C GLN A 240 20.58 37.08 7.85
N PRO A 241 20.88 38.27 7.28
CA PRO A 241 20.14 38.75 6.12
C PRO A 241 20.43 37.87 4.91
N PRO A 242 19.40 37.44 4.16
CA PRO A 242 19.61 36.62 2.97
C PRO A 242 20.37 37.40 1.90
N ALA A 243 21.30 36.74 1.21
CA ALA A 243 21.98 37.32 0.06
C ALA A 243 20.98 37.46 -1.10
N LEU A 244 20.79 38.68 -1.57
CA LEU A 244 19.89 39.02 -2.66
C LEU A 244 20.68 39.28 -3.95
N GLN A 245 20.08 38.96 -5.09
CA GLN A 245 20.54 39.41 -6.40
C GLN A 245 20.16 40.89 -6.59
N LYS A 246 20.71 41.54 -7.63
CA LYS A 246 20.37 42.93 -8.00
C LYS A 246 18.87 43.19 -8.18
N SER A 247 18.09 42.14 -8.50
CA SER A 247 16.64 42.18 -8.65
C SER A 247 15.86 42.08 -7.33
N GLY A 248 16.52 41.93 -6.18
CA GLY A 248 15.87 41.71 -4.89
C GLY A 248 15.46 40.25 -4.62
N ARG A 249 15.62 39.35 -5.60
CA ARG A 249 15.39 37.90 -5.43
C ARG A 249 16.51 37.26 -4.59
N PRO A 250 16.22 36.38 -3.62
CA PRO A 250 17.25 35.60 -2.93
C PRO A 250 18.07 34.71 -3.88
N VAL A 251 19.38 34.69 -3.70
CA VAL A 251 20.31 33.84 -4.46
C VAL A 251 20.06 32.37 -4.12
N LYS A 252 19.97 31.50 -5.13
CA LYS A 252 19.82 30.05 -4.91
C LYS A 252 21.15 29.40 -4.50
N SER A 253 21.31 29.14 -3.21
CA SER A 253 22.46 28.42 -2.64
C SER A 253 22.50 26.93 -3.04
N ILE A 254 23.63 26.27 -2.77
CA ILE A 254 23.78 24.83 -3.02
C ILE A 254 22.75 24.01 -2.23
N ARG A 255 22.54 24.31 -0.94
CA ARG A 255 21.56 23.59 -0.10
C ARG A 255 20.13 23.74 -0.63
N ALA A 256 19.75 24.94 -1.09
CA ALA A 256 18.43 25.20 -1.65
C ALA A 256 18.17 24.39 -2.94
N ARG A 257 19.21 24.12 -3.73
CA ARG A 257 19.10 23.26 -4.93
C ARG A 257 18.87 21.79 -4.60
N LEU A 258 19.34 21.32 -3.44
CA LEU A 258 19.22 19.92 -3.04
C LEU A 258 17.92 19.62 -2.28
N LYS A 259 17.48 20.54 -1.41
CA LYS A 259 16.31 20.39 -0.53
C LYS A 259 15.00 20.73 -1.25
N GLY A 260 13.90 20.17 -0.77
CA GLY A 260 12.54 20.54 -1.17
C GLY A 260 11.89 19.54 -2.13
N LYS A 261 10.66 19.85 -2.56
CA LYS A 261 9.91 19.01 -3.52
C LYS A 261 10.52 19.07 -4.92
N GLU A 262 10.90 20.28 -5.34
CA GLU A 262 11.56 20.55 -6.63
C GLU A 262 13.09 20.50 -6.53
N GLY A 263 13.64 20.22 -5.35
CA GLY A 263 15.08 20.04 -5.16
C GLY A 263 15.57 18.78 -5.86
N ARG A 264 16.85 18.73 -6.22
CA ARG A 264 17.45 17.65 -7.02
C ARG A 264 17.21 16.25 -6.46
N LEU A 265 17.24 16.06 -5.14
CA LEU A 265 17.05 14.75 -4.52
C LEU A 265 15.65 14.19 -4.80
N ARG A 266 14.59 15.01 -4.68
CA ARG A 266 13.22 14.55 -4.89
C ARG A 266 12.74 14.72 -6.33
N GLY A 267 13.04 15.85 -6.95
CA GLY A 267 12.53 16.24 -8.26
C GLY A 267 13.38 15.79 -9.46
N ASN A 268 14.56 15.21 -9.24
CA ASN A 268 15.39 14.68 -10.34
C ASN A 268 15.87 13.25 -10.11
N LEU A 269 16.17 12.85 -8.86
CA LEU A 269 16.63 11.49 -8.56
C LEU A 269 15.47 10.55 -8.25
N MET A 270 14.57 10.92 -7.34
CA MET A 270 13.42 10.07 -6.96
C MET A 270 12.25 10.13 -7.95
N GLY A 271 12.02 11.29 -8.57
CA GLY A 271 11.03 11.45 -9.63
C GLY A 271 11.64 12.31 -10.73
N LYS A 272 11.51 11.89 -11.98
CA LYS A 272 11.99 12.65 -13.14
C LYS A 272 10.96 12.58 -14.25
N ARG A 273 11.02 13.55 -15.18
CA ARG A 273 10.34 13.40 -16.47
C ARG A 273 11.04 12.30 -17.25
N VAL A 274 10.25 11.46 -17.91
CA VAL A 274 10.74 10.28 -18.65
C VAL A 274 10.31 10.36 -20.10
N ASP A 275 11.21 9.95 -20.99
CA ASP A 275 10.91 9.77 -22.41
C ASP A 275 10.06 8.51 -22.64
N PHE A 276 9.62 8.30 -23.89
CA PHE A 276 8.81 7.15 -24.31
C PHE A 276 7.53 6.95 -23.47
N SER A 277 6.92 8.07 -23.11
CA SER A 277 5.65 8.11 -22.38
C SER A 277 4.63 8.98 -23.10
N ALA A 278 3.36 8.70 -22.86
CA ALA A 278 2.24 9.49 -23.37
C ALA A 278 1.14 9.62 -22.30
N ARG A 279 0.30 10.65 -22.43
CA ARG A 279 -0.83 10.92 -21.53
C ARG A 279 -2.00 11.41 -22.36
N THR A 280 -3.19 10.89 -22.10
CA THR A 280 -4.45 11.37 -22.66
C THR A 280 -5.61 10.94 -21.76
N VAL A 281 -6.80 11.46 -22.05
CA VAL A 281 -8.06 11.14 -21.38
C VAL A 281 -8.41 9.66 -21.59
N ILE A 282 -8.99 9.02 -20.58
CA ILE A 282 -9.46 7.63 -20.64
C ILE A 282 -10.94 7.52 -20.97
N THR A 283 -11.31 6.40 -21.58
CA THR A 283 -12.69 6.03 -21.93
C THR A 283 -12.89 4.52 -21.72
N GLY A 284 -14.10 4.11 -21.33
CA GLY A 284 -14.43 2.69 -21.17
C GLY A 284 -14.74 2.03 -22.51
N ASP A 285 -14.24 0.81 -22.72
CA ASP A 285 -14.60 -0.02 -23.88
C ASP A 285 -14.85 -1.48 -23.44
N PRO A 286 -16.10 -1.97 -23.47
CA PRO A 286 -16.45 -3.32 -23.03
C PRO A 286 -15.99 -4.43 -23.99
N ASN A 287 -15.51 -4.08 -25.19
CA ASN A 287 -15.09 -5.08 -26.19
C ASN A 287 -13.60 -5.47 -26.06
N LEU A 288 -12.82 -4.64 -25.37
CA LEU A 288 -11.41 -4.91 -25.08
C LEU A 288 -11.28 -6.03 -24.06
N SER A 289 -10.23 -6.85 -24.23
CA SER A 289 -9.83 -7.79 -23.19
C SER A 289 -9.44 -7.04 -21.90
N LEU A 290 -9.51 -7.71 -20.76
CA LEU A 290 -9.10 -7.14 -19.46
C LEU A 290 -7.68 -6.55 -19.49
N ASP A 291 -6.78 -7.20 -20.19
CA ASP A 291 -5.36 -6.84 -20.28
C ASP A 291 -5.01 -5.98 -21.50
N GLU A 292 -6.00 -5.57 -22.30
CA GLU A 292 -5.80 -4.73 -23.47
C GLU A 292 -6.06 -3.25 -23.14
N VAL A 293 -5.22 -2.38 -23.71
CA VAL A 293 -5.42 -0.93 -23.71
C VAL A 293 -5.48 -0.40 -25.13
N GLY A 294 -6.57 0.33 -25.42
CA GLY A 294 -6.76 1.05 -26.66
C GLY A 294 -5.82 2.24 -26.75
N VAL A 295 -4.88 2.21 -27.69
CA VAL A 295 -3.92 3.30 -27.92
C VAL A 295 -4.26 4.05 -29.21
N PRO A 296 -4.44 5.38 -29.16
CA PRO A 296 -4.63 6.22 -30.34
C PRO A 296 -3.53 6.05 -31.41
N ARG A 297 -3.92 5.99 -32.69
CA ARG A 297 -2.97 6.02 -33.83
C ARG A 297 -2.02 7.22 -33.82
N SER A 298 -2.41 8.36 -33.25
CA SER A 298 -1.55 9.53 -33.08
C SER A 298 -0.39 9.23 -32.12
N ILE A 299 -0.68 8.59 -30.99
CA ILE A 299 0.31 8.20 -29.98
C ILE A 299 1.17 7.04 -30.50
N ALA A 300 0.55 6.05 -31.16
CA ALA A 300 1.25 4.87 -31.66
C ALA A 300 2.32 5.20 -32.72
N ARG A 301 2.09 6.24 -33.54
CA ARG A 301 3.10 6.77 -34.50
C ARG A 301 4.21 7.56 -33.84
N ILE A 302 4.00 8.06 -32.61
CA ILE A 302 5.00 8.86 -31.91
C ILE A 302 5.95 7.98 -31.11
N LEU A 303 5.38 7.04 -30.35
CA LEU A 303 6.11 6.15 -29.46
C LEU A 303 6.79 5.02 -30.26
N THR A 304 8.02 4.69 -29.89
CA THR A 304 8.82 3.69 -30.60
C THR A 304 9.33 2.60 -29.67
N TYR A 305 9.62 1.46 -30.27
CA TYR A 305 10.31 0.34 -29.65
C TYR A 305 11.55 -0.02 -30.51
N PRO A 306 12.77 -0.05 -29.93
CA PRO A 306 13.98 -0.40 -30.64
C PRO A 306 14.06 -1.93 -30.80
N GLU A 307 13.69 -2.43 -31.98
CA GLU A 307 13.76 -3.85 -32.29
C GLU A 307 15.09 -4.16 -32.99
N THR A 308 15.81 -5.18 -32.50
CA THR A 308 17.06 -5.63 -33.14
C THR A 308 16.73 -6.44 -34.39
N VAL A 309 17.43 -6.16 -35.49
CA VAL A 309 17.29 -6.88 -36.75
C VAL A 309 17.90 -8.28 -36.60
N THR A 310 17.06 -9.28 -36.81
CA THR A 310 17.37 -10.71 -36.76
C THR A 310 16.90 -11.37 -38.06
N PRO A 311 17.34 -12.61 -38.35
CA PRO A 311 16.85 -13.35 -39.53
C PRO A 311 15.32 -13.53 -39.55
N LEU A 312 14.66 -13.56 -38.38
CA LEU A 312 13.22 -13.82 -38.26
C LEU A 312 12.35 -12.59 -38.55
N ASN A 313 12.87 -11.39 -38.33
CA ASN A 313 12.08 -10.14 -38.41
C ASN A 313 12.59 -9.17 -39.49
N ILE A 314 13.67 -9.50 -40.23
CA ILE A 314 14.26 -8.61 -41.23
C ILE A 314 13.25 -8.14 -42.28
N ASP A 315 12.43 -9.04 -42.82
CA ASP A 315 11.42 -8.70 -43.84
C ASP A 315 10.35 -7.77 -43.27
N LYS A 316 9.88 -8.06 -42.06
CA LYS A 316 8.92 -7.23 -41.33
C LYS A 316 9.50 -5.83 -41.07
N LEU A 317 10.71 -5.75 -40.54
CA LEU A 317 11.36 -4.47 -40.23
C LEU A 317 11.67 -3.67 -41.49
N HIS A 318 12.05 -4.34 -42.58
CA HIS A 318 12.29 -3.67 -43.86
C HIS A 318 11.01 -3.05 -44.41
N GLN A 319 9.86 -3.73 -44.29
CA GLN A 319 8.57 -3.17 -44.65
C GLN A 319 8.19 -1.95 -43.78
N LEU A 320 8.45 -2.00 -42.46
CA LEU A 320 8.19 -0.85 -41.56
C LEU A 320 9.05 0.36 -41.90
N VAL A 321 10.32 0.14 -42.25
CA VAL A 321 11.23 1.21 -42.70
C VAL A 321 10.77 1.79 -44.04
N LYS A 322 10.25 0.95 -44.94
CA LYS A 322 9.69 1.38 -46.23
C LYS A 322 8.42 2.22 -46.06
N ASN A 323 7.54 1.87 -45.12
CA ASN A 323 6.35 2.64 -44.78
C ASN A 323 6.70 4.00 -44.14
N GLY A 324 7.84 4.08 -43.45
CA GLY A 324 8.36 5.31 -42.86
C GLY A 324 7.61 5.77 -41.60
N PRO A 325 7.76 7.05 -41.20
CA PRO A 325 7.31 7.55 -39.90
C PRO A 325 5.84 8.04 -39.85
N ASP A 326 5.20 8.27 -40.99
CA ASP A 326 3.85 8.88 -41.04
C ASP A 326 2.72 7.84 -41.13
N GLU A 327 3.03 6.67 -41.71
CA GLU A 327 2.12 5.53 -41.85
C GLU A 327 2.28 4.57 -40.65
N HIS A 328 1.16 3.99 -40.19
CA HIS A 328 1.16 2.96 -39.17
C HIS A 328 0.59 1.66 -39.76
N PRO A 329 1.29 0.52 -39.64
CA PRO A 329 2.57 0.31 -38.96
C PRO A 329 3.80 0.86 -39.73
N GLY A 330 4.75 1.47 -39.03
CA GLY A 330 5.93 2.11 -39.64
C GLY A 330 7.11 2.23 -38.67
N ALA A 331 8.14 3.02 -39.02
CA ALA A 331 9.32 3.25 -38.20
C ALA A 331 9.86 4.68 -38.31
N LYS A 332 10.58 5.13 -37.27
CA LYS A 332 11.15 6.49 -37.24
C LYS A 332 12.66 6.52 -37.49
N TYR A 333 13.39 5.60 -36.89
CA TYR A 333 14.85 5.62 -36.94
C TYR A 333 15.42 4.24 -37.21
N VAL A 334 16.58 4.24 -37.86
CA VAL A 334 17.44 3.06 -38.01
C VAL A 334 18.79 3.38 -37.38
N ILE A 335 19.24 2.54 -36.46
CA ILE A 335 20.50 2.67 -35.74
C ILE A 335 21.42 1.56 -36.22
N ARG A 336 22.56 1.95 -36.76
CA ARG A 336 23.60 1.04 -37.24
C ARG A 336 24.44 0.49 -36.08
N SER A 337 25.29 -0.49 -36.37
CA SER A 337 26.23 -1.08 -35.40
C SER A 337 27.28 -0.09 -34.87
N ASP A 338 27.62 0.94 -35.64
CA ASP A 338 28.50 2.05 -35.25
C ASP A 338 27.83 3.08 -34.32
N GLY A 339 26.51 2.94 -34.08
CA GLY A 339 25.71 3.88 -33.29
C GLY A 339 25.17 5.06 -34.11
N THR A 340 25.44 5.14 -35.41
CA THR A 340 24.89 6.18 -36.27
C THR A 340 23.37 6.01 -36.40
N ARG A 341 22.63 7.04 -36.01
CA ARG A 341 21.16 7.08 -36.08
C ARG A 341 20.71 7.78 -37.37
N ILE A 342 19.98 7.06 -38.20
CA ILE A 342 19.37 7.55 -39.44
C ILE A 342 17.92 7.93 -39.15
N ASP A 343 17.56 9.20 -39.38
CA ASP A 343 16.18 9.68 -39.30
C ASP A 343 15.45 9.47 -40.63
N LEU A 344 14.39 8.66 -40.60
CA LEU A 344 13.61 8.31 -41.79
C LEU A 344 12.75 9.47 -42.31
N ARG A 345 12.51 10.52 -41.53
CA ARG A 345 11.74 11.71 -41.97
C ARG A 345 12.47 12.53 -43.03
N HIS A 346 13.78 12.63 -42.90
CA HIS A 346 14.62 13.49 -43.75
C HIS A 346 15.37 12.71 -44.83
N HIS A 347 15.37 11.38 -44.75
CA HIS A 347 16.11 10.54 -45.69
C HIS A 347 15.32 10.32 -46.99
N LYS A 348 15.72 11.00 -48.07
CA LYS A 348 15.06 10.95 -49.40
C LYS A 348 14.92 9.55 -50.02
N ARG A 349 15.64 8.55 -49.51
CA ARG A 349 15.59 7.15 -49.96
C ARG A 349 15.40 6.17 -48.79
N ALA A 350 14.44 6.41 -47.90
CA ALA A 350 14.13 5.51 -46.79
C ALA A 350 13.86 4.06 -47.24
N GLY A 351 13.15 3.87 -48.37
CA GLY A 351 12.87 2.56 -48.95
C GLY A 351 14.06 1.84 -49.62
N ALA A 352 15.24 2.46 -49.70
CA ALA A 352 16.45 1.84 -50.26
C ALA A 352 17.46 1.38 -49.19
N ILE A 353 17.11 1.50 -47.91
CA ILE A 353 17.98 1.08 -46.80
C ILE A 353 17.92 -0.44 -46.68
N SER A 354 18.99 -1.11 -47.11
CA SER A 354 19.20 -2.53 -46.81
C SER A 354 19.55 -2.68 -45.33
N LEU A 355 18.68 -3.36 -44.57
CA LEU A 355 18.93 -3.65 -43.16
C LEU A 355 19.96 -4.77 -43.04
N GLU A 356 20.90 -4.63 -42.12
CA GLU A 356 21.86 -5.67 -41.76
C GLU A 356 21.51 -6.27 -40.39
N TYR A 357 21.92 -7.51 -40.16
CA TYR A 357 21.74 -8.16 -38.86
C TYR A 357 22.50 -7.42 -37.76
N GLY A 358 21.86 -7.26 -36.60
CA GLY A 358 22.42 -6.54 -35.45
C GLY A 358 22.18 -5.04 -35.46
N TRP A 359 21.67 -4.44 -36.56
CA TRP A 359 21.15 -3.07 -36.52
C TRP A 359 19.89 -3.02 -35.66
N LYS A 360 19.49 -1.82 -35.21
CA LYS A 360 18.24 -1.60 -34.47
C LYS A 360 17.31 -0.70 -35.27
N VAL A 361 16.03 -1.07 -35.31
CA VAL A 361 14.98 -0.26 -35.94
C VAL A 361 14.05 0.22 -34.85
N GLU A 362 13.94 1.54 -34.69
CA GLU A 362 12.94 2.15 -33.81
C GLU A 362 11.60 2.22 -34.53
N ARG A 363 10.87 1.10 -34.48
CA ARG A 363 9.54 0.98 -35.08
C ARG A 363 8.48 1.63 -34.19
N HIS A 364 7.34 1.99 -34.78
CA HIS A 364 6.14 2.36 -34.04
C HIS A 364 5.71 1.21 -33.11
N ILE A 365 5.03 1.55 -32.00
CA ILE A 365 4.34 0.54 -31.20
C ILE A 365 3.20 -0.06 -32.02
N VAL A 366 3.00 -1.37 -31.92
CA VAL A 366 2.00 -2.14 -32.67
C VAL A 366 1.14 -2.97 -31.72
N ASP A 367 0.08 -3.58 -32.27
CA ASP A 367 -0.79 -4.48 -31.51
C ASP A 367 -0.01 -5.62 -30.85
N GLY A 368 -0.32 -5.88 -29.59
CA GLY A 368 0.33 -6.92 -28.78
C GLY A 368 1.66 -6.52 -28.13
N ASP A 369 2.15 -5.29 -28.33
CA ASP A 369 3.27 -4.76 -27.53
C ASP A 369 2.84 -4.58 -26.05
N PHE A 370 3.75 -4.81 -25.11
CA PHE A 370 3.49 -4.61 -23.68
C PHE A 370 3.88 -3.20 -23.25
N ILE A 371 3.02 -2.55 -22.48
CA ILE A 371 3.24 -1.22 -21.93
C ILE A 371 2.85 -1.19 -20.46
N ILE A 372 3.40 -0.24 -19.71
CA ILE A 372 2.96 0.04 -18.32
C ILE A 372 1.98 1.20 -18.37
N PHE A 373 0.84 1.02 -17.71
CA PHE A 373 -0.22 2.02 -17.64
C PHE A 373 -0.48 2.41 -16.18
N ASN A 374 -0.57 3.70 -15.90
CA ASN A 374 -0.76 4.21 -14.54
C ASN A 374 -1.72 5.39 -14.43
N ARG A 375 -2.41 5.44 -13.28
CA ARG A 375 -3.15 6.61 -12.82
C ARG A 375 -2.42 7.26 -11.64
N GLN A 376 -2.38 8.59 -11.63
CA GLN A 376 -1.84 9.38 -10.53
C GLN A 376 -2.98 9.89 -9.66
N PRO A 377 -2.86 9.90 -8.32
CA PRO A 377 -1.73 9.40 -7.53
C PRO A 377 -1.67 7.86 -7.48
N SER A 378 -0.48 7.28 -7.58
CA SER A 378 -0.28 5.83 -7.49
C SER A 378 -0.01 5.45 -6.03
N LEU A 379 -1.04 4.92 -5.36
CA LEU A 379 -1.01 4.64 -3.91
C LEU A 379 -0.68 3.19 -3.60
N HIS A 380 -0.99 2.26 -4.51
CA HIS A 380 -0.74 0.84 -4.36
C HIS A 380 -0.11 0.26 -5.64
N LYS A 381 0.36 -0.98 -5.59
CA LYS A 381 1.08 -1.65 -6.69
C LYS A 381 0.23 -1.68 -7.97
N GLU A 382 -1.04 -2.03 -7.84
CA GLU A 382 -2.01 -2.18 -8.93
C GLU A 382 -2.43 -0.83 -9.54
N SER A 383 -2.00 0.31 -8.99
CA SER A 383 -2.10 1.61 -9.67
C SER A 383 -1.13 1.72 -10.87
N MET A 384 -0.22 0.76 -11.04
CA MET A 384 0.70 0.61 -12.17
C MET A 384 0.71 -0.84 -12.66
N MET A 385 0.06 -1.10 -13.80
CA MET A 385 -0.04 -2.46 -14.36
C MET A 385 0.36 -2.51 -15.83
N GLY A 386 0.78 -3.68 -16.26
CA GLY A 386 1.12 -4.01 -17.65
C GLY A 386 -0.12 -4.32 -18.47
N HIS A 387 -0.21 -3.73 -19.67
CA HIS A 387 -1.26 -3.99 -20.65
C HIS A 387 -0.66 -4.31 -22.02
N ARG A 388 -1.42 -5.02 -22.84
CA ARG A 388 -1.17 -5.19 -24.27
C ARG A 388 -1.79 -4.04 -25.05
N VAL A 389 -1.01 -3.49 -25.97
CA VAL A 389 -1.44 -2.41 -26.86
C VAL A 389 -2.44 -2.95 -27.88
N ARG A 390 -3.52 -2.20 -28.08
CA ARG A 390 -4.40 -2.35 -29.24
C ARG A 390 -4.62 -0.99 -29.89
N VAL A 391 -4.10 -0.80 -31.09
CA VAL A 391 -4.10 0.47 -31.79
C VAL A 391 -5.48 0.75 -32.36
N MET A 392 -6.08 1.85 -31.93
CA MET A 392 -7.45 2.24 -32.29
C MET A 392 -7.51 3.67 -32.84
N PRO A 393 -8.57 3.99 -33.62
CA PRO A 393 -8.84 5.37 -34.04
C PRO A 393 -9.19 6.26 -32.83
N TYR A 394 -9.37 7.56 -33.09
CA TYR A 394 -9.65 8.60 -32.09
C TYR A 394 -8.45 8.89 -31.17
N SER A 395 -8.66 9.69 -30.12
CA SER A 395 -7.60 10.35 -29.35
C SER A 395 -7.56 10.00 -27.86
N THR A 396 -8.42 9.10 -27.38
CA THR A 396 -8.50 8.68 -25.97
C THR A 396 -7.86 7.31 -25.76
N PHE A 397 -7.34 7.09 -24.56
CA PHE A 397 -7.01 5.73 -24.13
C PHE A 397 -8.31 4.98 -23.83
N ARG A 398 -8.37 3.70 -24.19
CA ARG A 398 -9.53 2.86 -23.89
C ARG A 398 -9.14 1.71 -23.00
N LEU A 399 -9.92 1.43 -21.96
CA LEU A 399 -9.67 0.30 -21.08
C LEU A 399 -10.97 -0.44 -20.76
N ASN A 400 -10.79 -1.68 -20.35
CA ASN A 400 -11.88 -2.53 -19.87
C ASN A 400 -12.46 -1.97 -18.54
N LEU A 401 -13.78 -2.03 -18.39
CA LEU A 401 -14.47 -1.46 -17.22
C LEU A 401 -14.08 -2.15 -15.89
N SER A 402 -13.76 -3.44 -15.90
CA SER A 402 -13.36 -4.16 -14.67
C SER A 402 -11.99 -3.72 -14.12
N VAL A 403 -11.17 -3.04 -14.93
CA VAL A 403 -9.86 -2.49 -14.52
C VAL A 403 -9.98 -1.07 -13.94
N THR A 404 -11.16 -0.46 -13.98
CA THR A 404 -11.36 0.89 -13.39
C THR A 404 -11.18 0.89 -11.87
N SER A 405 -11.55 -0.21 -11.20
CA SER A 405 -11.48 -0.35 -9.74
C SER A 405 -10.04 -0.24 -9.20
N PRO A 406 -9.05 -1.03 -9.68
CA PRO A 406 -7.67 -0.90 -9.22
C PRO A 406 -7.01 0.44 -9.59
N TYR A 407 -7.45 1.14 -10.64
CA TYR A 407 -6.94 2.49 -10.90
C TYR A 407 -7.66 3.57 -10.09
N ASN A 408 -8.75 3.22 -9.41
CA ASN A 408 -9.72 4.15 -8.83
C ASN A 408 -10.11 5.25 -9.85
N ALA A 409 -10.30 4.83 -11.11
CA ALA A 409 -10.51 5.70 -12.25
C ALA A 409 -11.98 5.78 -12.63
N ASP A 410 -12.41 6.96 -13.07
CA ASP A 410 -13.69 7.15 -13.74
C ASP A 410 -13.48 7.77 -15.14
N PHE A 411 -14.58 8.13 -15.80
CA PHE A 411 -14.55 8.61 -17.19
C PHE A 411 -15.10 10.03 -17.32
N ASP A 412 -14.94 10.86 -16.29
CA ASP A 412 -15.46 12.23 -16.25
C ASP A 412 -14.46 13.30 -16.77
N GLY A 413 -13.28 12.86 -17.20
CA GLY A 413 -12.16 13.73 -17.62
C GLY A 413 -10.79 13.25 -17.15
N ASP A 414 -10.76 12.15 -16.39
CA ASP A 414 -9.53 11.49 -15.94
C ASP A 414 -8.53 11.23 -17.07
N GLU A 415 -7.25 11.46 -16.74
CA GLU A 415 -6.11 11.21 -17.63
C GLU A 415 -5.16 10.19 -17.00
N MET A 416 -4.64 9.28 -17.82
CA MET A 416 -3.67 8.27 -17.40
C MET A 416 -2.41 8.34 -18.25
N ASN A 417 -1.29 7.89 -17.70
CA ASN A 417 -0.03 7.84 -18.44
C ASN A 417 0.30 6.41 -18.88
N LEU A 418 0.96 6.33 -20.02
CA LEU A 418 1.45 5.13 -20.66
C LEU A 418 2.96 5.23 -20.78
N HIS A 419 3.67 4.15 -20.45
CA HIS A 419 5.14 4.04 -20.55
C HIS A 419 5.50 2.81 -21.39
N VAL A 420 6.36 3.00 -22.40
CA VAL A 420 6.79 1.91 -23.30
C VAL A 420 8.15 1.36 -22.86
N PRO A 421 8.25 0.07 -22.46
CA PRO A 421 9.53 -0.55 -22.15
C PRO A 421 10.43 -0.58 -23.39
N GLN A 422 11.70 -0.24 -23.22
CA GLN A 422 12.64 -0.08 -24.34
C GLN A 422 13.60 -1.27 -24.52
N THR A 423 13.69 -2.18 -23.55
CA THR A 423 14.56 -3.37 -23.62
C THR A 423 13.74 -4.65 -23.61
N TYR A 424 14.29 -5.75 -24.14
CA TYR A 424 13.63 -7.06 -24.07
C TYR A 424 13.50 -7.56 -22.63
N GLU A 425 14.48 -7.29 -21.78
CA GLU A 425 14.45 -7.64 -20.35
C GLU A 425 13.29 -6.95 -19.61
N THR A 426 13.16 -5.62 -19.77
CA THR A 426 12.05 -4.86 -19.15
C THR A 426 10.70 -5.25 -19.72
N ARG A 427 10.63 -5.61 -21.01
CA ARG A 427 9.42 -6.15 -21.61
C ARG A 427 9.02 -7.50 -20.97
N ALA A 428 9.98 -8.37 -20.70
CA ALA A 428 9.75 -9.65 -20.02
C ALA A 428 9.35 -9.45 -18.55
N GLU A 429 9.92 -8.45 -17.87
CA GLU A 429 9.54 -8.07 -16.51
C GLU A 429 8.07 -7.64 -16.45
N VAL A 430 7.65 -6.74 -17.35
CA VAL A 430 6.25 -6.30 -17.44
C VAL A 430 5.32 -7.49 -17.71
N MET A 431 5.67 -8.34 -18.67
CA MET A 431 4.89 -9.51 -19.07
C MET A 431 4.67 -10.50 -17.92
N ASN A 432 5.69 -10.75 -17.10
CA ASN A 432 5.66 -11.83 -16.10
C ASN A 432 5.36 -11.37 -14.67
N LEU A 433 5.49 -10.07 -14.35
CA LEU A 433 5.29 -9.56 -12.99
C LEU A 433 4.15 -8.53 -12.89
N CYS A 434 3.99 -7.68 -13.90
CA CYS A 434 3.13 -6.49 -13.79
C CYS A 434 1.83 -6.61 -14.58
N MET A 435 1.65 -7.63 -15.41
CA MET A 435 0.46 -7.77 -16.25
C MET A 435 -0.84 -7.76 -15.43
N VAL A 436 -1.88 -7.13 -15.98
CA VAL A 436 -3.21 -7.03 -15.33
C VAL A 436 -3.75 -8.37 -14.83
N PRO A 437 -3.74 -9.48 -15.61
CA PRO A 437 -4.27 -10.76 -15.15
C PRO A 437 -3.56 -11.29 -13.90
N LEU A 438 -2.26 -11.01 -13.73
CA LEU A 438 -1.49 -11.44 -12.56
C LEU A 438 -1.84 -10.65 -11.29
N ASN A 439 -2.47 -9.48 -11.44
CA ASN A 439 -2.82 -8.57 -10.35
C ASN A 439 -4.35 -8.52 -10.12
N ILE A 440 -5.11 -9.54 -10.57
CA ILE A 440 -6.55 -9.65 -10.29
C ILE A 440 -6.80 -9.80 -8.78
N VAL A 441 -6.00 -10.65 -8.12
CA VAL A 441 -6.02 -10.88 -6.67
C VAL A 441 -4.86 -10.13 -6.04
N SER A 442 -5.15 -9.37 -4.99
CA SER A 442 -4.14 -8.59 -4.28
C SER A 442 -3.77 -9.21 -2.94
N PRO A 443 -2.48 -9.22 -2.56
CA PRO A 443 -2.03 -9.67 -1.25
C PRO A 443 -2.49 -8.75 -0.11
N GLN A 444 -3.03 -7.55 -0.40
CA GLN A 444 -3.48 -6.59 0.61
C GLN A 444 -4.64 -7.11 1.47
N ARG A 445 -5.63 -7.74 0.84
CA ARG A 445 -6.84 -8.28 1.50
C ARG A 445 -7.04 -9.76 1.20
N ASN A 446 -6.06 -10.41 0.57
CA ASN A 446 -6.11 -11.83 0.21
C ASN A 446 -7.35 -12.14 -0.64
N GLY A 447 -7.62 -11.28 -1.62
CA GLY A 447 -8.86 -11.33 -2.40
C GLY A 447 -8.81 -10.48 -3.68
N PRO A 448 -9.79 -10.67 -4.58
CA PRO A 448 -9.83 -9.97 -5.85
C PRO A 448 -10.04 -8.46 -5.67
N LEU A 449 -9.24 -7.64 -6.35
CA LEU A 449 -9.48 -6.20 -6.50
C LEU A 449 -10.36 -5.89 -7.72
N MET A 450 -10.28 -6.74 -8.74
CA MET A 450 -11.07 -6.62 -9.97
C MET A 450 -12.33 -7.47 -9.86
N GLY A 451 -13.45 -6.94 -10.37
CA GLY A 451 -14.73 -7.63 -10.37
C GLY A 451 -15.64 -7.10 -11.48
N ILE A 452 -16.78 -7.76 -11.69
CA ILE A 452 -17.80 -7.24 -12.61
C ILE A 452 -18.48 -6.04 -11.94
N VAL A 453 -18.56 -4.92 -12.67
CA VAL A 453 -19.04 -3.63 -12.18
C VAL A 453 -20.08 -3.00 -13.10
N GLN A 454 -20.78 -1.97 -12.61
CA GLN A 454 -21.71 -1.13 -13.37
C GLN A 454 -22.76 -1.93 -14.16
N ASP A 455 -22.88 -1.66 -15.47
CA ASP A 455 -23.92 -2.19 -16.34
C ASP A 455 -23.90 -3.70 -16.44
N THR A 456 -22.71 -4.30 -16.57
CA THR A 456 -22.56 -5.75 -16.60
C THR A 456 -23.04 -6.38 -15.29
N LEU A 457 -22.77 -5.73 -14.14
CA LEU A 457 -23.24 -6.24 -12.84
C LEU A 457 -24.77 -6.17 -12.71
N ALA A 458 -25.38 -5.06 -13.13
CA ALA A 458 -26.84 -4.93 -13.16
C ALA A 458 -27.48 -5.92 -14.15
N GLY A 459 -26.87 -6.10 -15.32
CA GLY A 459 -27.30 -7.02 -16.37
C GLY A 459 -27.23 -8.49 -15.92
N VAL A 460 -26.14 -8.89 -15.26
CA VAL A 460 -25.97 -10.24 -14.68
C VAL A 460 -27.07 -10.54 -13.66
N TYR A 461 -27.39 -9.58 -12.78
CA TYR A 461 -28.47 -9.75 -11.81
C TYR A 461 -29.82 -9.92 -12.49
N LYS A 462 -30.14 -9.07 -13.48
CA LYS A 462 -31.42 -9.12 -14.22
C LYS A 462 -31.57 -10.40 -15.03
N ILE A 463 -30.55 -10.80 -15.80
CA ILE A 463 -30.62 -12.00 -16.64
C ILE A 463 -30.79 -13.28 -15.81
N CYS A 464 -30.28 -13.31 -14.58
CA CYS A 464 -30.39 -14.47 -13.70
C CYS A 464 -31.79 -14.68 -13.11
N ARG A 465 -32.73 -13.74 -13.26
CA ARG A 465 -34.09 -13.93 -12.73
C ARG A 465 -34.83 -15.10 -13.41
N ARG A 466 -35.73 -15.76 -12.69
CA ARG A 466 -36.46 -16.95 -13.17
C ARG A 466 -37.45 -16.65 -14.29
N ASP A 467 -37.92 -15.41 -14.38
CA ASP A 467 -38.87 -14.91 -15.37
C ASP A 467 -38.21 -14.57 -16.73
N VAL A 468 -36.88 -14.63 -16.83
CA VAL A 468 -36.15 -14.32 -18.06
C VAL A 468 -36.00 -15.56 -18.95
N PHE A 469 -36.70 -15.53 -20.08
CA PHE A 469 -36.65 -16.55 -21.13
C PHE A 469 -36.18 -15.99 -22.46
N ILE A 470 -35.28 -16.72 -23.12
CA ILE A 470 -34.62 -16.29 -24.35
C ILE A 470 -35.06 -17.18 -25.53
N THR A 471 -35.36 -16.56 -26.66
CA THR A 471 -35.71 -17.25 -27.92
C THR A 471 -34.46 -17.89 -28.53
N LYS A 472 -34.66 -18.93 -29.36
CA LYS A 472 -33.58 -19.57 -30.11
C LYS A 472 -32.77 -18.57 -30.96
N GLU A 473 -33.47 -17.67 -31.65
CA GLU A 473 -32.85 -16.66 -32.53
C GLU A 473 -31.97 -15.69 -31.74
N HIS A 474 -32.45 -15.19 -30.61
CA HIS A 474 -31.66 -14.29 -29.77
C HIS A 474 -30.48 -15.02 -29.12
N LEU A 475 -30.68 -16.27 -28.69
CA LEU A 475 -29.61 -17.12 -28.16
C LEU A 475 -28.48 -17.31 -29.18
N MET A 476 -28.79 -17.62 -30.44
CA MET A 476 -27.78 -17.81 -31.49
C MET A 476 -26.85 -16.60 -31.61
N ASN A 477 -27.40 -15.39 -31.54
CA ASN A 477 -26.60 -14.16 -31.56
C ASN A 477 -25.75 -14.00 -30.30
N ILE A 478 -26.30 -14.34 -29.12
CA ILE A 478 -25.54 -14.28 -27.86
C ILE A 478 -24.36 -15.28 -27.88
N LEU A 479 -24.56 -16.48 -28.41
CA LEU A 479 -23.53 -17.53 -28.46
C LEU A 479 -22.29 -17.10 -29.26
N LEU A 480 -22.44 -16.23 -30.26
CA LEU A 480 -21.31 -15.67 -31.02
C LEU A 480 -20.38 -14.79 -30.17
N TRP A 481 -20.85 -14.31 -29.03
CA TRP A 481 -20.08 -13.49 -28.08
C TRP A 481 -19.44 -14.30 -26.96
N VAL A 482 -19.83 -15.58 -26.80
CA VAL A 482 -19.23 -16.48 -25.81
C VAL A 482 -17.81 -16.81 -26.27
N PRO A 483 -16.77 -16.46 -25.48
CA PRO A 483 -15.40 -16.78 -25.83
C PRO A 483 -15.21 -18.31 -25.85
N ASP A 484 -14.45 -18.80 -26.82
CA ASP A 484 -14.11 -20.22 -26.98
C ASP A 484 -15.33 -21.16 -26.99
N TRP A 485 -16.46 -20.69 -27.55
CA TRP A 485 -17.65 -21.50 -27.68
C TRP A 485 -17.39 -22.76 -28.54
N ASP A 486 -17.83 -23.90 -28.04
CA ASP A 486 -17.63 -25.24 -28.63
C ASP A 486 -18.48 -25.50 -29.90
N GLY A 487 -19.30 -24.53 -30.31
CA GLY A 487 -20.20 -24.66 -31.45
C GLY A 487 -21.49 -25.43 -31.15
N VAL A 488 -21.68 -25.88 -29.90
CA VAL A 488 -22.84 -26.67 -29.49
C VAL A 488 -23.88 -25.77 -28.82
N ILE A 489 -25.09 -25.74 -29.36
CA ILE A 489 -26.20 -25.03 -28.74
C ILE A 489 -26.69 -25.87 -27.54
N PRO A 490 -26.75 -25.32 -26.32
CA PRO A 490 -27.20 -26.06 -25.15
C PRO A 490 -28.66 -26.48 -25.29
N GLN A 491 -29.05 -27.55 -24.60
CA GLN A 491 -30.44 -28.00 -24.59
C GLN A 491 -31.35 -26.95 -23.90
N PRO A 492 -32.51 -26.60 -24.48
CA PRO A 492 -33.43 -25.65 -23.87
C PRO A 492 -34.00 -26.20 -22.57
N ALA A 493 -34.09 -25.35 -21.54
CA ALA A 493 -34.74 -25.69 -20.26
C ALA A 493 -36.23 -26.04 -20.45
N ILE A 494 -36.91 -25.37 -21.40
CA ILE A 494 -38.31 -25.63 -21.74
C ILE A 494 -38.37 -26.10 -23.18
N LEU A 495 -38.86 -27.32 -23.43
CA LEU A 495 -38.99 -27.88 -24.78
C LEU A 495 -40.36 -27.58 -25.42
N LYS A 496 -41.44 -27.63 -24.63
CA LYS A 496 -42.83 -27.41 -25.09
C LYS A 496 -43.46 -26.25 -24.31
N PRO A 497 -44.33 -25.42 -24.92
CA PRO A 497 -44.82 -25.49 -26.31
C PRO A 497 -43.81 -24.97 -27.34
N ARG A 498 -42.82 -24.18 -26.93
CA ARG A 498 -41.71 -23.69 -27.78
C ARG A 498 -40.39 -23.79 -27.02
N PRO A 499 -39.27 -24.04 -27.70
CA PRO A 499 -37.97 -24.11 -27.06
C PRO A 499 -37.59 -22.76 -26.45
N ARG A 500 -37.36 -22.72 -25.13
CA ARG A 500 -36.89 -21.54 -24.39
C ARG A 500 -35.70 -21.90 -23.52
N TRP A 501 -34.74 -20.98 -23.48
CA TRP A 501 -33.59 -21.03 -22.59
C TRP A 501 -33.77 -20.03 -21.46
N THR A 502 -33.23 -20.36 -20.29
CA THR A 502 -33.21 -19.42 -19.17
C THR A 502 -31.96 -18.55 -19.23
N GLY A 503 -32.01 -17.37 -18.63
CA GLY A 503 -30.81 -16.54 -18.52
C GLY A 503 -29.69 -17.20 -17.71
N LYS A 504 -30.02 -17.98 -16.68
CA LYS A 504 -29.05 -18.79 -15.92
C LYS A 504 -28.29 -19.80 -16.80
N GLN A 505 -28.95 -20.42 -17.78
CA GLN A 505 -28.27 -21.31 -18.73
C GLN A 505 -27.21 -20.57 -19.55
N ILE A 506 -27.47 -19.33 -19.94
CA ILE A 506 -26.49 -18.52 -20.69
C ILE A 506 -25.33 -18.13 -19.79
N VAL A 507 -25.60 -17.69 -18.56
CA VAL A 507 -24.56 -17.37 -17.57
C VAL A 507 -23.74 -18.62 -17.21
N SER A 508 -24.29 -19.82 -17.31
CA SER A 508 -23.54 -21.06 -17.09
C SER A 508 -22.52 -21.35 -18.20
N LEU A 509 -22.70 -20.81 -19.41
CA LEU A 509 -21.74 -21.00 -20.53
C LEU A 509 -20.45 -20.22 -20.33
N ILE A 510 -20.49 -19.11 -19.57
CA ILE A 510 -19.32 -18.27 -19.30
C ILE A 510 -18.55 -18.73 -18.06
N ILE A 511 -19.17 -19.50 -17.15
CA ILE A 511 -18.53 -19.97 -15.92
C ILE A 511 -17.71 -21.23 -16.24
N PRO A 512 -16.42 -21.28 -15.87
CA PRO A 512 -15.62 -22.48 -16.06
C PRO A 512 -16.18 -23.68 -15.29
N LYS A 513 -16.08 -24.88 -15.89
CA LYS A 513 -16.62 -26.13 -15.33
C LYS A 513 -16.05 -26.51 -13.96
N ILE A 514 -14.90 -25.97 -13.57
CA ILE A 514 -14.28 -26.26 -12.27
C ILE A 514 -14.97 -25.54 -11.10
N VAL A 515 -15.72 -24.46 -11.39
CA VAL A 515 -16.29 -23.60 -10.35
C VAL A 515 -17.42 -24.34 -9.66
N ASN A 516 -17.22 -24.58 -8.38
CA ASN A 516 -18.24 -25.07 -7.46
C ASN A 516 -18.40 -24.05 -6.34
N SER A 517 -19.64 -23.64 -6.10
CA SER A 517 -19.95 -22.69 -5.04
C SER A 517 -21.32 -23.01 -4.46
N TYR A 518 -21.38 -23.08 -3.13
CA TYR A 518 -22.62 -23.28 -2.41
C TYR A 518 -22.76 -22.20 -1.34
N ASN A 519 -23.79 -21.37 -1.50
CA ASN A 519 -24.24 -20.42 -0.51
C ASN A 519 -25.66 -20.82 -0.09
N ALA A 520 -25.80 -21.23 1.16
CA ALA A 520 -27.06 -21.60 1.75
C ALA A 520 -28.10 -20.47 1.64
N SER A 521 -29.34 -20.84 1.38
CA SER A 521 -30.49 -19.94 1.47
C SER A 521 -30.69 -19.48 2.92
N LYS A 522 -31.20 -18.26 3.12
CA LYS A 522 -31.63 -17.81 4.46
C LYS A 522 -32.89 -18.53 4.93
N ASP A 523 -33.66 -19.07 3.98
CA ASP A 523 -34.84 -19.87 4.26
C ASP A 523 -34.42 -21.28 4.70
N LYS A 524 -34.57 -21.56 6.00
CA LYS A 524 -34.16 -22.83 6.62
C LYS A 524 -35.08 -23.99 6.23
N GLU A 525 -36.33 -23.73 5.82
CA GLU A 525 -37.27 -24.79 5.41
C GLU A 525 -36.97 -25.29 3.99
N HIS A 526 -36.55 -24.38 3.10
CA HIS A 526 -36.25 -24.67 1.69
C HIS A 526 -34.78 -24.44 1.35
N LEU A 527 -33.88 -25.11 2.08
CA LEU A 527 -32.43 -24.91 1.98
C LEU A 527 -31.86 -25.18 0.57
N HIS A 528 -32.33 -26.25 -0.09
CA HIS A 528 -31.82 -26.71 -1.39
C HIS A 528 -32.71 -26.34 -2.59
N ALA A 529 -33.89 -25.75 -2.33
CA ALA A 529 -34.85 -25.36 -3.37
C ALA A 529 -35.54 -24.05 -2.98
N PRO A 530 -34.79 -22.94 -2.89
CA PRO A 530 -35.31 -21.68 -2.36
C PRO A 530 -36.43 -21.13 -3.25
N LEU A 531 -37.55 -20.75 -2.64
CA LEU A 531 -38.71 -20.20 -3.36
C LEU A 531 -38.38 -18.85 -4.01
N ASN A 532 -37.66 -17.99 -3.29
CA ASN A 532 -37.30 -16.64 -3.73
C ASN A 532 -35.94 -16.56 -4.45
N ASP A 533 -35.38 -17.71 -4.84
CA ASP A 533 -34.07 -17.78 -5.50
C ASP A 533 -32.94 -17.14 -4.67
N ASP A 534 -33.08 -17.19 -3.35
CA ASP A 534 -32.05 -16.76 -2.39
C ASP A 534 -30.92 -17.80 -2.31
N GLY A 535 -29.75 -17.37 -1.85
CA GLY A 535 -28.53 -18.16 -1.93
C GLY A 535 -27.98 -18.25 -3.35
N CYS A 536 -27.07 -19.19 -3.58
CA CYS A 536 -26.48 -19.46 -4.89
C CYS A 536 -25.87 -20.86 -4.89
N LEU A 537 -26.20 -21.66 -5.89
CA LEU A 537 -25.59 -22.97 -6.12
C LEU A 537 -25.05 -23.05 -7.55
N ILE A 538 -23.74 -23.21 -7.65
CA ILE A 538 -23.02 -23.46 -8.89
C ILE A 538 -22.38 -24.83 -8.78
N GLN A 539 -22.69 -25.71 -9.73
CA GLN A 539 -22.16 -27.07 -9.81
C GLN A 539 -21.60 -27.31 -11.21
N GLU A 540 -20.34 -27.72 -11.29
CA GLU A 540 -19.64 -27.96 -12.57
C GLU A 540 -19.75 -26.79 -13.55
N GLY A 541 -19.66 -25.56 -13.03
CA GLY A 541 -19.86 -24.31 -13.79
C GLY A 541 -21.31 -24.02 -14.19
N GLN A 542 -22.28 -24.85 -13.81
CA GLN A 542 -23.71 -24.61 -14.06
C GLN A 542 -24.39 -23.92 -12.89
N LEU A 543 -25.05 -22.79 -13.16
CA LEU A 543 -25.83 -22.05 -12.18
C LEU A 543 -27.21 -22.70 -12.03
N MET A 544 -27.40 -23.43 -10.92
CA MET A 544 -28.64 -24.18 -10.64
C MET A 544 -29.74 -23.26 -10.12
N TYR A 545 -29.44 -22.47 -9.08
CA TYR A 545 -30.33 -21.46 -8.53
C TYR A 545 -29.55 -20.29 -7.96
N GLY A 546 -30.24 -19.18 -7.72
CA GLY A 546 -29.65 -17.97 -7.16
C GLY A 546 -29.62 -16.78 -8.12
N LEU A 547 -29.64 -15.58 -7.55
CA LEU A 547 -29.41 -14.33 -8.26
C LEU A 547 -27.95 -13.90 -8.09
N MET A 548 -27.25 -13.72 -9.20
CA MET A 548 -25.87 -13.29 -9.21
C MET A 548 -25.79 -11.79 -8.89
N ALA A 549 -25.24 -11.47 -7.73
CA ALA A 549 -25.03 -10.09 -7.29
C ALA A 549 -23.53 -9.80 -7.09
N LYS A 550 -23.19 -8.61 -6.60
CA LYS A 550 -21.80 -8.19 -6.30
C LYS A 550 -21.05 -9.22 -5.44
N LYS A 551 -21.74 -9.91 -4.53
CA LYS A 551 -21.16 -10.95 -3.66
C LYS A 551 -20.63 -12.18 -4.43
N ASN A 552 -21.12 -12.44 -5.64
CA ASN A 552 -20.78 -13.62 -6.43
C ASN A 552 -19.77 -13.30 -7.53
N VAL A 553 -20.02 -12.25 -8.32
CA VAL A 553 -19.23 -11.89 -9.52
C VAL A 553 -18.39 -10.62 -9.34
N GLY A 554 -18.52 -9.94 -8.21
CA GLY A 554 -17.72 -8.76 -7.88
C GLY A 554 -16.38 -9.12 -7.24
N ALA A 555 -15.72 -8.09 -6.71
CA ALA A 555 -14.46 -8.17 -5.97
C ALA A 555 -14.67 -8.67 -4.52
N SER A 556 -15.29 -9.84 -4.36
CA SER A 556 -15.57 -10.47 -3.07
C SER A 556 -14.63 -11.65 -2.80
N GLY A 557 -14.23 -11.80 -1.53
CA GLY A 557 -13.56 -13.01 -1.05
C GLY A 557 -14.46 -14.23 -1.27
N ASN A 558 -13.88 -15.33 -1.74
CA ASN A 558 -14.57 -16.57 -2.12
C ASN A 558 -15.63 -16.39 -3.24
N GLY A 559 -15.59 -15.26 -3.98
CA GLY A 559 -16.39 -15.07 -5.20
C GLY A 559 -15.88 -15.92 -6.37
N ILE A 560 -16.63 -15.92 -7.47
CA ILE A 560 -16.32 -16.72 -8.67
C ILE A 560 -14.96 -16.32 -9.25
N VAL A 561 -14.67 -15.02 -9.31
CA VAL A 561 -13.38 -14.51 -9.80
C VAL A 561 -12.23 -15.06 -8.95
N HIS A 562 -12.38 -15.08 -7.61
CA HIS A 562 -11.36 -15.59 -6.71
C HIS A 562 -11.13 -17.09 -6.90
N ILE A 563 -12.23 -17.85 -6.99
CA ILE A 563 -12.18 -19.30 -7.21
C ILE A 563 -11.51 -19.63 -8.54
N VAL A 564 -11.90 -18.98 -9.64
CA VAL A 564 -11.31 -19.23 -10.96
C VAL A 564 -9.82 -18.90 -10.96
N PHE A 565 -9.43 -17.79 -10.34
CA PHE A 565 -8.02 -17.38 -10.25
C PHE A 565 -7.18 -18.41 -9.47
N ASN A 566 -7.65 -18.88 -8.31
CA ASN A 566 -6.88 -19.83 -7.48
C ASN A 566 -6.88 -21.26 -8.05
N GLU A 567 -7.91 -21.67 -8.79
CA GLU A 567 -8.02 -23.04 -9.33
C GLU A 567 -7.40 -23.21 -10.73
N GLN A 568 -7.63 -22.27 -11.65
CA GLN A 568 -7.17 -22.35 -13.05
C GLN A 568 -6.17 -21.28 -13.45
N GLY A 569 -5.92 -20.30 -12.58
CA GLY A 569 -4.95 -19.25 -12.81
C GLY A 569 -5.53 -17.97 -13.45
N PRO A 570 -4.63 -17.01 -13.74
CA PRO A 570 -4.99 -15.65 -14.16
C PRO A 570 -5.67 -15.61 -15.54
N ASP A 571 -5.25 -16.45 -16.49
CA ASP A 571 -5.78 -16.44 -17.86
C ASP A 571 -7.24 -16.89 -17.91
N ALA A 572 -7.61 -17.90 -17.12
CA ALA A 572 -8.99 -18.35 -16.99
C ALA A 572 -9.88 -17.28 -16.34
N ALA A 573 -9.36 -16.56 -15.35
CA ALA A 573 -10.08 -15.45 -14.73
C ALA A 573 -10.31 -14.31 -15.73
N MET A 574 -9.32 -13.98 -16.56
CA MET A 574 -9.46 -13.02 -17.66
C MET A 574 -10.50 -13.48 -18.69
N ALA A 575 -10.51 -14.75 -19.08
CA ALA A 575 -11.51 -15.30 -20.00
C ALA A 575 -12.93 -15.16 -19.43
N PHE A 576 -13.11 -15.39 -18.13
CA PHE A 576 -14.38 -15.17 -17.43
C PHE A 576 -14.81 -13.69 -17.50
N PHE A 577 -13.91 -12.74 -17.24
CA PHE A 577 -14.22 -11.31 -17.37
C PHE A 577 -14.69 -10.94 -18.78
N ASN A 578 -13.92 -11.37 -19.78
CA ASN A 578 -14.21 -11.10 -21.19
C ASN A 578 -15.55 -11.70 -21.63
N GLY A 579 -15.81 -12.95 -21.24
CA GLY A 579 -17.07 -13.63 -21.56
C GLY A 579 -18.27 -13.01 -20.87
N CYS A 580 -18.16 -12.73 -19.58
CA CYS A 580 -19.22 -12.10 -18.79
C CYS A 580 -19.60 -10.73 -19.35
N GLN A 581 -18.62 -9.86 -19.62
CA GLN A 581 -18.89 -8.53 -20.15
C GLN A 581 -19.50 -8.58 -21.55
N ARG A 582 -18.93 -9.36 -22.48
CA ARG A 582 -19.42 -9.40 -23.87
C ARG A 582 -20.85 -9.95 -23.96
N VAL A 583 -21.11 -11.09 -23.32
CA VAL A 583 -22.42 -11.76 -23.36
C VAL A 583 -23.50 -10.90 -22.71
N ILE A 584 -23.22 -10.39 -21.52
CA ILE A 584 -24.21 -9.66 -20.74
C ILE A 584 -24.47 -8.28 -21.31
N ASN A 585 -23.44 -7.56 -21.76
CA ASN A 585 -23.63 -6.26 -22.37
C ASN A 585 -24.39 -6.39 -23.70
N TYR A 586 -24.14 -7.45 -24.49
CA TYR A 586 -24.92 -7.72 -25.69
C TYR A 586 -26.40 -8.00 -25.37
N TRP A 587 -26.69 -8.79 -24.33
CA TRP A 587 -28.06 -9.03 -23.89
C TRP A 587 -28.73 -7.74 -23.37
N LEU A 588 -28.01 -6.98 -22.53
CA LEU A 588 -28.50 -5.74 -21.93
C LEU A 588 -28.76 -4.66 -22.97
N LEU A 589 -27.97 -4.60 -24.04
CA LEU A 589 -28.18 -3.71 -25.19
C LEU A 589 -29.56 -3.91 -25.82
N HIS A 590 -30.05 -5.15 -25.88
CA HIS A 590 -31.36 -5.47 -26.47
C HIS A 590 -32.50 -5.42 -25.45
N ASN A 591 -32.22 -5.72 -24.18
CA ASN A 591 -33.23 -5.63 -23.12
C ASN A 591 -33.51 -4.17 -22.73
N GLY A 592 -32.48 -3.33 -22.71
CA GLY A 592 -32.52 -1.98 -22.16
C GLY A 592 -32.53 -1.96 -20.62
N PHE A 593 -31.97 -0.88 -20.07
CA PHE A 593 -32.08 -0.55 -18.66
C PHE A 593 -32.03 0.96 -18.50
N SER A 594 -32.92 1.52 -17.69
CA SER A 594 -33.01 2.96 -17.45
C SER A 594 -33.59 3.18 -16.07
N ILE A 595 -33.26 4.33 -15.47
CA ILE A 595 -33.86 4.83 -14.25
C ILE A 595 -34.52 6.19 -14.55
N GLY A 596 -35.67 6.45 -13.95
CA GLY A 596 -36.38 7.73 -14.07
C GLY A 596 -36.92 8.22 -12.73
N ILE A 597 -37.59 9.37 -12.75
CA ILE A 597 -38.24 9.91 -11.54
C ILE A 597 -39.34 8.98 -11.01
N GLY A 598 -39.98 8.19 -11.89
CA GLY A 598 -41.00 7.22 -11.47
C GLY A 598 -40.46 6.14 -10.51
N ASP A 599 -39.16 5.82 -10.59
CA ASP A 599 -38.53 4.85 -9.70
C ASP A 599 -38.36 5.38 -8.26
N THR A 600 -38.48 6.68 -8.04
CA THR A 600 -38.35 7.31 -6.71
C THR A 600 -39.68 7.66 -6.07
N ILE A 601 -40.81 7.43 -6.75
CA ILE A 601 -42.15 7.77 -6.25
C ILE A 601 -42.73 6.56 -5.50
N PRO A 602 -42.88 6.61 -4.16
CA PRO A 602 -43.54 5.56 -3.40
C PRO A 602 -45.07 5.63 -3.54
N ASN A 603 -45.75 4.52 -3.20
CA ASN A 603 -47.21 4.46 -3.14
C ASN A 603 -47.76 5.36 -2.03
N LYS A 604 -49.00 5.84 -2.19
CA LYS A 604 -49.67 6.71 -1.19
C LYS A 604 -49.71 6.09 0.22
N GLU A 605 -50.01 4.80 0.30
CA GLU A 605 -50.02 4.07 1.58
C GLU A 605 -48.65 4.10 2.26
N THR A 606 -47.58 3.89 1.48
CA THR A 606 -46.20 3.96 1.98
C THR A 606 -45.86 5.36 2.46
N ILE A 607 -46.30 6.41 1.75
CA ILE A 607 -46.12 7.81 2.16
C ILE A 607 -46.77 8.08 3.52
N GLU A 608 -48.03 7.69 3.70
CA GLU A 608 -48.72 7.86 4.98
C GLU A 608 -48.02 7.10 6.13
N GLN A 609 -47.49 5.92 5.85
CA GLN A 609 -46.73 5.14 6.83
C GLN A 609 -45.38 5.77 7.19
N ILE A 610 -44.73 6.45 6.25
CA ILE A 610 -43.50 7.22 6.46
C ILE A 610 -43.81 8.44 7.34
N GLU A 611 -44.83 9.22 6.99
CA GLU A 611 -45.23 10.41 7.75
C GLU A 611 -45.63 10.06 9.18
N LYS A 612 -46.39 8.98 9.38
CA LYS A 612 -46.72 8.46 10.71
C LYS A 612 -45.48 8.05 11.50
N ALA A 613 -44.46 7.47 10.85
CA ALA A 613 -43.21 7.10 11.51
C ALA A 613 -42.40 8.32 11.95
N ILE A 614 -42.32 9.35 11.10
CA ILE A 614 -41.64 10.62 11.40
C ILE A 614 -42.36 11.34 12.54
N ALA A 615 -43.69 11.46 12.47
CA ALA A 615 -44.49 12.13 13.50
C ALA A 615 -44.34 11.48 14.88
N LYS A 616 -44.32 10.13 14.93
CA LYS A 616 -44.08 9.38 16.17
C LYS A 616 -42.73 9.76 16.80
N GLN A 617 -41.67 9.79 16.00
CA GLN A 617 -40.32 10.09 16.47
C GLN A 617 -40.13 11.57 16.84
N LYS A 618 -40.79 12.50 16.13
CA LYS A 618 -40.85 13.91 16.55
C LYS A 618 -41.52 14.08 17.91
N ALA A 619 -42.60 13.34 18.18
CA ALA A 619 -43.27 13.38 19.48
C ALA A 619 -42.37 12.88 20.62
N GLU A 620 -41.60 11.80 20.38
CA GLU A 620 -40.60 11.31 21.33
C GLU A 620 -39.51 12.35 21.64
N VAL A 621 -39.02 13.07 20.62
CA VAL A 621 -38.06 14.17 20.85
C VAL A 621 -38.67 15.30 21.67
N THR A 622 -39.93 15.65 21.44
CA THR A 622 -40.63 16.66 22.26
C THR A 622 -40.72 16.22 23.72
N GLU A 623 -41.04 14.96 23.99
CA GLU A 623 -41.06 14.41 25.36
C GLU A 623 -39.67 14.46 26.02
N LEU A 624 -38.61 14.16 25.26
CA LEU A 624 -37.24 14.28 25.74
C LEU A 624 -36.85 15.73 26.07
N VAL A 625 -37.32 16.70 25.27
CA VAL A 625 -37.11 18.14 25.53
C VAL A 625 -37.83 18.55 26.81
N GLU A 626 -39.06 18.08 27.02
CA GLU A 626 -39.83 18.35 28.23
C GLU A 626 -39.13 17.78 29.47
N LYS A 627 -38.70 16.51 29.43
CA LYS A 627 -37.93 15.85 30.51
C LYS A 627 -36.61 16.55 30.82
N ALA A 628 -35.91 17.02 29.79
CA ALA A 628 -34.68 17.78 29.97
C ALA A 628 -34.96 19.15 30.62
N THR A 629 -36.10 19.77 30.31
CA THR A 629 -36.49 21.08 30.86
C THR A 629 -37.05 20.96 32.28
N SER A 630 -37.75 19.87 32.61
CA SER A 630 -38.23 19.54 33.96
C SER A 630 -37.12 19.00 34.88
N ASN A 631 -35.90 18.81 34.34
CA ASN A 631 -34.74 18.26 35.04
C ASN A 631 -34.95 16.82 35.56
N GLU A 632 -35.78 16.05 34.85
CA GLU A 632 -36.08 14.63 35.13
C GLU A 632 -35.16 13.68 34.34
N LEU A 633 -34.34 14.22 33.43
CA LEU A 633 -33.41 13.43 32.61
C LEU A 633 -32.14 13.08 33.39
N GLU A 634 -31.98 11.80 33.74
CA GLU A 634 -30.76 11.28 34.34
C GLU A 634 -29.61 11.16 33.32
N SER A 635 -28.40 11.52 33.76
CA SER A 635 -27.19 11.39 32.93
C SER A 635 -26.74 9.94 32.81
N LEU A 636 -26.42 9.52 31.59
CA LEU A 636 -25.76 8.22 31.38
C LEU A 636 -24.32 8.23 31.94
N PRO A 637 -23.79 7.08 32.37
CA PRO A 637 -22.42 7.00 32.91
C PRO A 637 -21.38 7.59 31.96
N GLY A 638 -20.58 8.54 32.46
CA GLY A 638 -19.52 9.20 31.69
C GLY A 638 -19.99 10.33 30.75
N MET A 639 -21.27 10.69 30.76
CA MET A 639 -21.84 11.80 29.98
C MET A 639 -22.44 12.86 30.90
N ASN A 640 -22.47 14.12 30.45
CA ASN A 640 -23.29 15.14 31.11
C ASN A 640 -24.77 15.05 30.67
N VAL A 641 -25.67 15.76 31.36
CA VAL A 641 -27.11 15.74 31.05
C VAL A 641 -27.40 16.22 29.62
N ARG A 642 -26.66 17.22 29.12
CA ARG A 642 -26.84 17.75 27.75
C ARG A 642 -26.36 16.77 26.67
N GLU A 643 -25.25 16.09 26.90
CA GLU A 643 -24.71 15.04 26.04
C GLU A 643 -25.63 13.83 26.03
N THR A 644 -26.18 13.47 27.19
CA THR A 644 -27.20 12.42 27.31
C THR A 644 -28.44 12.78 26.49
N PHE A 645 -28.94 14.01 26.63
CA PHE A 645 -30.05 14.52 25.83
C PHE A 645 -29.76 14.47 24.31
N GLU A 646 -28.63 15.04 23.87
CA GLU A 646 -28.27 15.05 22.44
C GLU A 646 -28.05 13.62 21.88
N SER A 647 -27.53 12.70 22.69
CA SER A 647 -27.35 11.29 22.33
C SER A 647 -28.70 10.59 22.12
N GLN A 648 -29.64 10.74 23.07
CA GLN A 648 -30.98 10.15 22.97
C GLN A 648 -31.77 10.73 21.79
N VAL A 649 -31.75 12.05 21.60
CA VAL A 649 -32.40 12.71 20.46
C VAL A 649 -31.80 12.25 19.12
N SER A 650 -30.47 12.17 19.03
CA SER A 650 -29.81 11.69 17.81
C SER A 650 -30.15 10.23 17.51
N LYS A 651 -30.32 9.39 18.54
CA LYS A 651 -30.76 8.00 18.39
C LYS A 651 -32.18 7.93 17.83
N ALA A 652 -33.13 8.66 18.41
CA ALA A 652 -34.53 8.70 17.96
C ALA A 652 -34.65 9.17 16.49
N LEU A 653 -33.92 10.23 16.11
CA LEU A 653 -33.95 10.76 14.73
C LEU A 653 -33.29 9.82 13.72
N ASN A 654 -32.23 9.10 14.10
CA ASN A 654 -31.64 8.07 13.25
C ASN A 654 -32.56 6.85 13.09
N GLU A 655 -33.28 6.47 14.14
CA GLU A 655 -34.29 5.41 14.10
C GLU A 655 -35.47 5.78 13.20
N ALA A 656 -35.89 7.05 13.20
CA ALA A 656 -36.89 7.58 12.27
C ALA A 656 -36.46 7.35 10.80
N ARG A 657 -35.22 7.72 10.47
CA ARG A 657 -34.65 7.53 9.13
C ARG A 657 -34.60 6.06 8.73
N ASN A 658 -34.12 5.19 9.62
CA ASN A 658 -33.98 3.76 9.32
C ASN A 658 -35.35 3.10 9.13
N THR A 659 -36.31 3.39 10.01
CA THR A 659 -37.68 2.85 9.92
C THR A 659 -38.40 3.31 8.66
N ALA A 660 -38.29 4.60 8.32
CA ALA A 660 -38.86 5.13 7.08
C ALA A 660 -38.18 4.52 5.84
N GLY A 661 -36.87 4.30 5.90
CA GLY A 661 -36.12 3.63 4.84
C GLY A 661 -36.59 2.20 4.59
N THR A 662 -36.72 1.38 5.65
CA THR A 662 -37.20 0.00 5.54
C THR A 662 -38.61 -0.05 4.97
N LYS A 663 -39.54 0.78 5.47
CA LYS A 663 -40.91 0.86 4.93
C LYS A 663 -40.95 1.27 3.45
N THR A 664 -40.02 2.13 3.04
CA THR A 664 -39.90 2.55 1.64
C THR A 664 -39.40 1.41 0.78
N GLU A 665 -38.38 0.69 1.22
CA GLU A 665 -37.85 -0.46 0.49
C GLU A 665 -38.89 -1.58 0.34
N ASP A 666 -39.63 -1.89 1.41
CA ASP A 666 -40.70 -2.90 1.39
C ASP A 666 -41.89 -2.46 0.53
N GLY A 667 -42.15 -1.15 0.44
CA GLY A 667 -43.23 -0.58 -0.36
C GLY A 667 -42.92 -0.48 -1.86
N LEU A 668 -41.65 -0.55 -2.26
CA LEU A 668 -41.22 -0.51 -3.65
C LEU A 668 -41.24 -1.90 -4.29
N LEU A 669 -41.70 -1.97 -5.53
CA LEU A 669 -41.73 -3.22 -6.28
C LEU A 669 -40.32 -3.70 -6.61
N ASP A 670 -40.11 -5.02 -6.65
CA ASP A 670 -38.82 -5.63 -7.03
C ASP A 670 -38.42 -5.35 -8.51
N ILE A 671 -39.39 -4.94 -9.35
CA ILE A 671 -39.12 -4.52 -10.73
C ILE A 671 -38.54 -3.10 -10.83
N ASN A 672 -38.61 -2.31 -9.75
CA ASN A 672 -38.12 -0.94 -9.72
C ASN A 672 -36.62 -0.89 -10.03
N ASN A 673 -36.21 0.02 -10.91
CA ASN A 673 -34.84 0.04 -11.40
C ASN A 673 -33.83 0.45 -10.32
N ALA A 674 -34.21 1.37 -9.42
CA ALA A 674 -33.36 1.78 -8.31
C ALA A 674 -33.12 0.62 -7.31
N VAL A 675 -34.18 -0.15 -7.02
CA VAL A 675 -34.10 -1.34 -6.17
C VAL A 675 -33.20 -2.41 -6.80
N GLN A 676 -33.33 -2.65 -8.12
CA GLN A 676 -32.47 -3.60 -8.83
C GLN A 676 -30.99 -3.20 -8.82
N MET A 677 -30.67 -1.91 -8.94
CA MET A 677 -29.30 -1.42 -8.83
C MET A 677 -28.74 -1.62 -7.42
N ALA A 678 -29.52 -1.31 -6.38
CA ALA A 678 -29.11 -1.50 -5.00
C ALA A 678 -28.94 -2.99 -4.63
N ARG A 679 -29.87 -3.87 -5.05
CA ARG A 679 -29.82 -5.31 -4.77
C ARG A 679 -28.73 -6.04 -5.56
N SER A 680 -28.49 -5.65 -6.82
CA SER A 680 -27.35 -6.17 -7.60
C SER A 680 -26.00 -5.70 -7.04
N GLY A 681 -25.98 -4.53 -6.40
CA GLY A 681 -24.78 -3.87 -5.89
C GLY A 681 -23.99 -3.14 -6.97
N SER A 682 -24.62 -2.81 -8.11
CA SER A 682 -23.97 -2.09 -9.21
C SER A 682 -23.67 -0.63 -8.87
N LYS A 683 -24.66 0.08 -8.32
CA LYS A 683 -24.53 1.45 -7.82
C LYS A 683 -25.68 1.76 -6.85
N GLY A 684 -25.41 2.57 -5.85
CA GLY A 684 -26.39 2.97 -4.84
C GLY A 684 -26.59 1.92 -3.75
N SER A 685 -27.26 2.35 -2.68
CA SER A 685 -27.59 1.57 -1.50
C SER A 685 -29.04 1.84 -1.08
N THR A 686 -29.55 1.05 -0.13
CA THR A 686 -30.87 1.25 0.46
C THR A 686 -31.02 2.64 1.11
N ILE A 687 -29.91 3.21 1.63
CA ILE A 687 -29.87 4.57 2.17
C ILE A 687 -30.15 5.60 1.07
N ASN A 688 -29.58 5.43 -0.13
CA ASN A 688 -29.80 6.39 -1.23
C ASN A 688 -31.27 6.40 -1.68
N ILE A 689 -31.91 5.22 -1.75
CA ILE A 689 -33.33 5.10 -2.07
C ILE A 689 -34.17 5.79 -0.98
N SER A 690 -33.87 5.54 0.29
CA SER A 690 -34.53 6.20 1.42
C SER A 690 -34.42 7.73 1.35
N GLN A 691 -33.25 8.28 1.04
CA GLN A 691 -33.04 9.73 0.95
C GLN A 691 -33.74 10.38 -0.25
N MET A 692 -33.82 9.68 -1.38
CA MET A 692 -34.53 10.18 -2.56
C MET A 692 -36.05 10.17 -2.38
N SER A 693 -36.59 9.13 -1.73
CA SER A 693 -38.03 8.87 -1.69
C SER A 693 -38.70 9.24 -0.36
N ALA A 694 -38.04 9.01 0.77
CA ALA A 694 -38.62 9.11 2.12
C ALA A 694 -38.20 10.39 2.86
N LEU A 695 -36.97 10.43 3.37
CA LEU A 695 -36.38 11.62 4.02
C LEU A 695 -34.85 11.60 3.96
N VAL A 696 -34.24 12.79 3.96
CA VAL A 696 -32.76 12.90 3.99
C VAL A 696 -32.20 12.58 5.37
N GLY A 697 -32.86 13.03 6.45
CA GLY A 697 -32.49 12.77 7.84
C GLY A 697 -31.63 13.86 8.51
N GLN A 698 -31.13 13.56 9.71
CA GLN A 698 -30.38 14.49 10.54
C GLN A 698 -29.04 14.89 9.91
N GLN A 699 -28.79 16.20 9.78
CA GLN A 699 -27.50 16.75 9.38
C GLN A 699 -26.62 16.99 10.60
N SER A 700 -25.37 16.57 10.53
CA SER A 700 -24.39 16.74 11.59
C SER A 700 -23.19 17.55 11.13
N VAL A 701 -22.61 18.32 12.04
CA VAL A 701 -21.32 19.00 11.87
C VAL A 701 -20.44 18.64 13.07
N GLU A 702 -19.22 18.17 12.84
CA GLU A 702 -18.27 17.72 13.87
C GLU A 702 -18.86 16.64 14.81
N GLY A 703 -19.67 15.74 14.24
CA GLY A 703 -20.31 14.65 14.99
C GLY A 703 -21.47 15.09 15.91
N LYS A 704 -21.87 16.36 15.87
CA LYS A 704 -23.00 16.91 16.64
C LYS A 704 -24.08 17.42 15.69
N ARG A 705 -25.32 17.59 16.19
CA ARG A 705 -26.34 18.34 15.47
C ARG A 705 -25.90 19.80 15.26
N ILE A 706 -26.51 20.49 14.31
CA ILE A 706 -26.08 21.84 13.89
C ILE A 706 -25.92 22.78 15.10
N PRO A 707 -24.70 23.27 15.40
CA PRO A 707 -24.45 24.09 16.57
C PRO A 707 -25.13 25.45 16.49
N PHE A 708 -25.33 26.10 17.63
CA PHE A 708 -25.83 27.47 17.69
C PHE A 708 -24.74 28.45 17.22
N GLY A 709 -24.76 28.81 15.94
CA GLY A 709 -23.85 29.81 15.37
C GLY A 709 -24.21 31.25 15.74
N PHE A 710 -25.50 31.53 15.99
CA PHE A 710 -25.98 32.79 16.55
C PHE A 710 -26.21 32.66 18.06
N LYS A 711 -26.39 33.79 18.75
CA LYS A 711 -26.62 33.83 20.20
C LYS A 711 -27.83 32.95 20.59
N TYR A 712 -27.53 31.76 21.10
CA TYR A 712 -28.48 30.72 21.54
C TYR A 712 -29.45 30.24 20.44
N ARG A 713 -29.08 30.27 19.16
CA ARG A 713 -29.91 29.74 18.05
C ARG A 713 -29.07 29.40 16.82
N THR A 714 -29.61 28.54 15.94
CA THR A 714 -28.93 28.10 14.71
C THR A 714 -29.06 29.12 13.57
N LEU A 715 -30.26 29.65 13.33
CA LEU A 715 -30.57 30.67 12.32
C LEU A 715 -31.40 31.81 12.92
N PRO A 716 -31.41 33.01 12.31
CA PRO A 716 -32.23 34.14 12.79
C PRO A 716 -33.74 33.88 12.73
N HIS A 717 -34.17 32.88 11.95
CA HIS A 717 -35.56 32.44 11.79
C HIS A 717 -36.08 31.63 12.98
N PHE A 718 -35.19 31.06 13.80
CA PHE A 718 -35.57 30.29 14.99
C PHE A 718 -35.51 31.17 16.25
N THR A 719 -36.31 30.77 17.24
CA THR A 719 -36.27 31.36 18.58
C THR A 719 -34.99 30.94 19.31
N LYS A 720 -34.70 31.59 20.44
CA LYS A 720 -33.55 31.23 21.26
C LYS A 720 -33.84 29.94 22.03
N ASP A 721 -32.80 29.16 22.26
CA ASP A 721 -32.82 27.90 23.00
C ASP A 721 -33.77 26.85 22.39
N ASP A 722 -33.96 26.89 21.08
CA ASP A 722 -34.76 25.92 20.34
C ASP A 722 -33.94 24.66 20.01
N TYR A 723 -34.20 23.57 20.74
CA TYR A 723 -33.57 22.26 20.59
C TYR A 723 -34.36 21.28 19.71
N SER A 724 -35.44 21.74 19.06
CA SER A 724 -36.28 20.93 18.18
C SER A 724 -35.48 20.31 17.02
N PRO A 725 -35.98 19.23 16.40
CA PRO A 725 -35.33 18.64 15.23
C PRO A 725 -35.12 19.66 14.09
N GLU A 726 -36.11 20.50 13.80
CA GLU A 726 -36.11 21.44 12.68
C GLU A 726 -35.08 22.57 12.86
N SER A 727 -34.99 23.14 14.07
CA SER A 727 -33.98 24.15 14.42
C SER A 727 -32.56 23.60 14.31
N ARG A 728 -32.38 22.30 14.59
CA ARG A 728 -31.06 21.66 14.76
C ARG A 728 -30.66 20.78 13.58
N GLY A 729 -31.26 20.99 12.40
CA GLY A 729 -30.80 20.41 11.13
C GLY A 729 -31.36 19.03 10.79
N PHE A 730 -32.51 18.65 11.35
CA PHE A 730 -33.25 17.49 10.86
C PHE A 730 -33.97 17.83 9.56
N VAL A 731 -33.69 17.07 8.50
CA VAL A 731 -34.33 17.23 7.20
C VAL A 731 -35.42 16.17 7.06
N GLU A 732 -36.67 16.61 7.14
CA GLU A 732 -37.85 15.76 7.03
C GLU A 732 -38.19 15.44 5.57
N ASN A 733 -37.90 16.38 4.66
CA ASN A 733 -38.21 16.19 3.26
C ASN A 733 -37.20 15.26 2.56
N SER A 734 -37.66 14.60 1.50
CA SER A 734 -36.82 13.86 0.57
C SER A 734 -36.34 14.74 -0.58
N TYR A 735 -35.35 14.28 -1.35
CA TYR A 735 -34.92 14.99 -2.56
C TYR A 735 -36.03 15.10 -3.61
N LEU A 736 -36.99 14.16 -3.64
CA LEU A 736 -38.15 14.22 -4.51
C LEU A 736 -39.12 15.34 -4.12
N ARG A 737 -39.40 15.52 -2.81
CA ARG A 737 -40.27 16.60 -2.31
C ARG A 737 -39.60 17.98 -2.44
N GLY A 738 -38.28 18.00 -2.32
CA GLY A 738 -37.50 19.23 -2.28
C GLY A 738 -37.29 19.73 -0.85
N LEU A 739 -36.16 20.39 -0.64
CA LEU A 739 -35.73 20.89 0.67
C LEU A 739 -36.31 22.29 0.92
N THR A 740 -36.73 22.58 2.15
CA THR A 740 -37.03 23.95 2.57
C THR A 740 -35.74 24.78 2.66
N PRO A 741 -35.81 26.14 2.64
CA PRO A 741 -34.61 26.97 2.70
C PRO A 741 -33.72 26.73 3.94
N THR A 742 -34.33 26.44 5.10
CA THR A 742 -33.61 26.12 6.34
C THR A 742 -32.92 24.77 6.23
N GLU A 743 -33.64 23.73 5.78
CA GLU A 743 -33.08 22.40 5.54
C GLU A 743 -31.94 22.43 4.51
N PHE A 744 -32.12 23.18 3.42
CA PHE A 744 -31.11 23.34 2.38
C PHE A 744 -29.81 23.95 2.94
N PHE A 745 -29.93 25.00 3.76
CA PHE A 745 -28.76 25.62 4.38
C PHE A 745 -28.03 24.67 5.33
N PHE A 746 -28.76 23.95 6.18
CA PHE A 746 -28.16 22.96 7.08
C PHE A 746 -27.53 21.78 6.33
N HIS A 747 -28.16 21.32 5.26
CA HIS A 747 -27.60 20.29 4.39
C HIS A 747 -26.32 20.77 3.68
N ALA A 748 -26.31 22.03 3.22
CA ALA A 748 -25.12 22.64 2.63
C ALA A 748 -23.97 22.80 3.64
N MET A 749 -24.26 23.13 4.90
CA MET A 749 -23.26 23.18 5.97
C MET A 749 -22.60 21.81 6.20
N ALA A 750 -23.40 20.75 6.35
CA ALA A 750 -22.89 19.39 6.52
C ALA A 750 -22.14 18.90 5.27
N GLY A 751 -22.66 19.18 4.07
CA GLY A 751 -21.98 18.86 2.81
C GLY A 751 -20.63 19.56 2.68
N ARG A 752 -20.51 20.80 3.16
CA ARG A 752 -19.24 21.56 3.15
C ARG A 752 -18.18 20.92 4.05
N GLU A 753 -18.56 20.39 5.21
CA GLU A 753 -17.63 19.64 6.07
C GLU A 753 -17.07 18.42 5.33
N GLY A 754 -17.92 17.62 4.68
CA GLY A 754 -17.47 16.46 3.89
C GLY A 754 -16.49 16.82 2.77
N LEU A 755 -16.70 17.96 2.09
CA LEU A 755 -15.76 18.46 1.08
C LEU A 755 -14.41 18.90 1.68
N ILE A 756 -14.42 19.55 2.84
CA ILE A 756 -13.21 19.96 3.54
C ILE A 756 -12.44 18.73 4.06
N ASP A 757 -13.14 17.78 4.68
CA ASP A 757 -12.57 16.53 5.19
C ASP A 757 -11.91 15.73 4.07
N THR A 758 -12.56 15.62 2.91
CA THR A 758 -11.98 14.98 1.72
C THR A 758 -10.67 15.67 1.28
N ALA A 759 -10.63 17.00 1.26
CA ALA A 759 -9.43 17.75 0.89
C ALA A 759 -8.29 17.59 1.90
N VAL A 760 -8.60 17.61 3.21
CA VAL A 760 -7.61 17.43 4.29
C VAL A 760 -7.08 16.00 4.31
N LYS A 761 -7.97 14.99 4.28
CA LYS A 761 -7.60 13.58 4.23
C LYS A 761 -6.69 13.30 3.05
N THR A 762 -6.98 13.82 1.86
CA THR A 762 -6.12 13.64 0.68
C THR A 762 -4.67 14.09 0.93
N ALA A 763 -4.46 15.21 1.63
CA ALA A 763 -3.13 15.73 1.93
C ALA A 763 -2.41 14.93 3.03
N GLU A 764 -3.12 14.60 4.11
CA GLU A 764 -2.54 13.90 5.27
C GLU A 764 -2.22 12.44 4.95
N THR A 765 -3.16 11.72 4.33
CA THR A 765 -3.02 10.31 3.99
C THR A 765 -1.90 10.10 2.97
N GLY A 766 -1.78 10.96 1.96
CA GLY A 766 -0.66 10.95 1.03
C GLY A 766 0.71 11.21 1.69
N TYR A 767 0.75 12.01 2.75
CA TYR A 767 1.97 12.22 3.54
C TYR A 767 2.30 11.00 4.42
N ILE A 768 1.30 10.41 5.07
CA ILE A 768 1.45 9.16 5.85
C ILE A 768 1.95 8.04 4.95
N GLN A 769 1.34 7.86 3.78
CA GLN A 769 1.72 6.84 2.81
C GLN A 769 3.20 6.95 2.43
N ARG A 770 3.64 8.17 2.10
CA ARG A 770 5.05 8.42 1.79
C ARG A 770 5.98 8.10 2.96
N ARG A 771 5.58 8.38 4.20
CA ARG A 771 6.39 8.09 5.39
C ARG A 771 6.50 6.59 5.62
N LEU A 772 5.42 5.85 5.46
CA LEU A 772 5.42 4.38 5.57
C LEU A 772 6.34 3.77 4.53
N VAL A 773 6.17 4.13 3.25
CA VAL A 773 7.04 3.63 2.17
C VAL A 773 8.50 3.97 2.45
N LYS A 774 8.82 5.21 2.85
CA LYS A 774 10.21 5.59 3.14
C LYS A 774 10.82 4.90 4.36
N ALA A 775 10.01 4.43 5.31
CA ALA A 775 10.48 3.70 6.47
C ALA A 775 10.72 2.21 6.17
N LEU A 776 10.02 1.66 5.17
CA LEU A 776 10.01 0.22 4.87
C LEU A 776 10.58 -0.12 3.48
N GLU A 777 11.10 0.86 2.72
CA GLU A 777 11.52 0.66 1.33
C GLU A 777 12.66 -0.34 1.14
N ASP A 778 13.47 -0.56 2.16
CA ASP A 778 14.63 -1.43 2.13
C ASP A 778 14.37 -2.84 2.68
N VAL A 779 13.16 -3.10 3.16
CA VAL A 779 12.77 -4.37 3.76
C VAL A 779 12.31 -5.36 2.69
N MET A 780 12.98 -6.51 2.62
CA MET A 780 12.83 -7.51 1.56
C MET A 780 12.94 -8.93 2.12
N ALA A 781 12.20 -9.87 1.54
CA ALA A 781 12.36 -11.30 1.79
C ALA A 781 13.66 -11.83 1.14
N LYS A 782 14.50 -12.50 1.92
CA LYS A 782 15.79 -13.05 1.48
C LYS A 782 15.66 -14.55 1.16
N TYR A 783 16.67 -15.10 0.49
CA TYR A 783 16.70 -16.51 0.06
C TYR A 783 16.70 -17.52 1.21
N ASP A 784 17.02 -17.09 2.42
CA ASP A 784 16.96 -17.89 3.64
C ASP A 784 15.57 -17.87 4.31
N GLY A 785 14.56 -17.24 3.68
CA GLY A 785 13.20 -17.10 4.22
C GLY A 785 13.05 -15.96 5.23
N THR A 786 14.15 -15.31 5.63
CA THR A 786 14.14 -14.18 6.56
C THR A 786 13.77 -12.87 5.86
N VAL A 787 13.21 -11.94 6.62
CA VAL A 787 12.94 -10.57 6.15
C VAL A 787 13.97 -9.63 6.75
N ARG A 788 14.73 -8.95 5.90
CA ARG A 788 15.85 -8.09 6.34
C ARG A 788 15.80 -6.70 5.73
N ASN A 789 16.36 -5.74 6.45
CA ASN A 789 16.58 -4.38 5.95
C ASN A 789 17.87 -4.30 5.09
N SER A 790 18.21 -3.10 4.60
CA SER A 790 19.43 -2.86 3.80
C SER A 790 20.75 -3.10 4.54
N LEU A 791 20.76 -2.99 5.88
CA LEU A 791 21.92 -3.24 6.72
C LEU A 791 22.14 -4.73 7.02
N GLY A 792 21.17 -5.57 6.66
CA GLY A 792 21.17 -7.01 6.96
C GLY A 792 20.61 -7.36 8.34
N ASP A 793 20.04 -6.38 9.06
CA ASP A 793 19.33 -6.65 10.32
C ASP A 793 18.03 -7.40 10.00
N ILE A 794 17.74 -8.42 10.81
CA ILE A 794 16.54 -9.25 10.68
C ILE A 794 15.36 -8.51 11.30
N VAL A 795 14.30 -8.33 10.51
CA VAL A 795 13.01 -7.78 10.94
C VAL A 795 12.07 -8.92 11.34
N GLN A 796 12.01 -9.98 10.51
CA GLN A 796 11.28 -11.20 10.80
C GLN A 796 12.13 -12.42 10.44
N PHE A 797 12.09 -13.47 11.26
CA PHE A 797 12.80 -14.72 10.97
C PHE A 797 12.16 -15.51 9.84
N VAL A 798 10.83 -15.44 9.73
CA VAL A 798 10.04 -15.99 8.63
C VAL A 798 9.06 -14.91 8.20
N TYR A 799 8.92 -14.67 6.90
CA TYR A 799 7.96 -13.71 6.36
C TYR A 799 6.55 -14.00 6.89
N GLY A 800 5.86 -13.00 7.44
CA GLY A 800 4.47 -13.18 7.88
C GLY A 800 4.27 -14.18 9.03
N GLU A 801 5.35 -14.65 9.68
CA GLU A 801 5.34 -15.76 10.65
C GLU A 801 4.91 -17.13 10.08
N ASP A 802 4.56 -17.20 8.78
CA ASP A 802 4.10 -18.41 8.08
C ASP A 802 4.91 -18.72 6.80
N GLY A 803 5.63 -17.76 6.22
CA GLY A 803 6.48 -17.92 5.04
C GLY A 803 5.70 -18.01 3.71
N LEU A 804 4.43 -17.62 3.70
CA LEU A 804 3.54 -17.76 2.54
C LEU A 804 3.17 -16.42 1.92
N ASP A 805 2.86 -16.42 0.62
CA ASP A 805 2.38 -15.23 -0.10
C ASP A 805 0.92 -14.90 0.29
N GLY A 806 0.66 -13.62 0.59
CA GLY A 806 -0.67 -13.10 0.91
C GLY A 806 -1.73 -13.36 -0.18
N VAL A 807 -1.35 -13.54 -1.44
CA VAL A 807 -2.31 -13.77 -2.55
C VAL A 807 -3.14 -15.06 -2.36
N ILE A 808 -2.60 -16.08 -1.68
CA ILE A 808 -3.15 -17.45 -1.71
C ILE A 808 -4.09 -17.76 -0.55
N PHE A 809 -4.16 -16.85 0.42
CA PHE A 809 -5.02 -17.03 1.58
C PHE A 809 -6.49 -16.86 1.22
N GLU A 810 -7.32 -17.71 1.81
CA GLU A 810 -8.76 -17.64 1.75
C GLU A 810 -9.33 -17.72 3.17
N ASN A 811 -10.48 -17.09 3.39
CA ASN A 811 -11.18 -17.26 4.66
C ASN A 811 -11.78 -18.68 4.71
N GLN A 812 -11.32 -19.48 5.66
CA GLN A 812 -11.68 -20.88 5.82
C GLN A 812 -12.15 -21.17 7.24
N LYS A 813 -13.17 -22.02 7.34
CA LYS A 813 -13.69 -22.49 8.63
C LYS A 813 -12.82 -23.63 9.19
N MET A 814 -12.40 -23.53 10.45
CA MET A 814 -11.80 -24.62 11.23
C MET A 814 -12.86 -25.25 12.14
N ASP A 815 -13.62 -26.21 11.59
CA ASP A 815 -14.82 -26.74 12.25
C ASP A 815 -14.54 -27.61 13.50
N HIS A 816 -13.32 -28.09 13.70
CA HIS A 816 -12.94 -28.93 14.84
C HIS A 816 -12.72 -28.14 16.15
N ILE A 817 -12.59 -26.81 16.10
CA ILE A 817 -12.28 -25.98 17.28
C ILE A 817 -13.50 -25.82 18.19
N ASN A 818 -14.65 -25.40 17.65
CA ASN A 818 -15.81 -24.98 18.47
C ASN A 818 -16.82 -26.09 18.76
N ILE A 819 -16.70 -27.26 18.13
CA ILE A 819 -17.62 -28.37 18.37
C ILE A 819 -17.48 -28.93 19.80
N SER A 820 -18.56 -29.54 20.30
CA SER A 820 -18.54 -30.22 21.60
C SER A 820 -17.61 -31.43 21.57
N ASN A 821 -17.11 -31.87 22.73
CA ASN A 821 -16.26 -33.07 22.80
C ASN A 821 -16.97 -34.33 22.28
N LYS A 822 -18.29 -34.41 22.49
CA LYS A 822 -19.11 -35.49 21.92
C LYS A 822 -19.11 -35.44 20.39
N ALA A 823 -19.46 -34.28 19.82
CA ALA A 823 -19.47 -34.12 18.36
C ALA A 823 -18.08 -34.32 17.73
N PHE A 824 -17.01 -33.94 18.43
CA PHE A 824 -15.64 -34.19 18.00
C PHE A 824 -15.32 -35.68 17.94
N ASN A 825 -15.67 -36.43 18.98
CA ASN A 825 -15.51 -37.89 18.99
C ASN A 825 -16.35 -38.54 17.89
N ASP A 826 -17.58 -38.10 17.71
CA ASP A 826 -18.48 -38.61 16.67
C ASP A 826 -17.91 -38.36 15.25
N LEU A 827 -17.21 -37.25 15.03
CA LEU A 827 -16.60 -36.88 13.75
C LEU A 827 -15.29 -37.60 13.44
N PHE A 828 -14.41 -37.79 14.45
CA PHE A 828 -13.03 -38.24 14.22
C PHE A 828 -12.68 -39.60 14.81
N LYS A 829 -13.32 -40.00 15.93
CA LYS A 829 -12.95 -41.23 16.64
C LYS A 829 -13.56 -42.45 15.95
N LEU A 830 -12.75 -43.48 15.68
CA LEU A 830 -13.19 -44.76 15.12
C LEU A 830 -12.60 -45.90 15.94
N GLU A 831 -13.45 -46.73 16.55
CA GLU A 831 -13.01 -47.88 17.35
C GLU A 831 -13.34 -49.19 16.63
N VAL A 832 -12.38 -49.72 15.89
CA VAL A 832 -12.56 -50.91 15.05
C VAL A 832 -12.56 -52.23 15.85
N MET A 833 -12.15 -52.16 17.12
CA MET A 833 -12.16 -53.29 18.06
C MET A 833 -13.55 -53.51 18.69
N SER A 834 -14.34 -52.44 18.84
CA SER A 834 -15.63 -52.45 19.54
C SER A 834 -16.81 -52.24 18.58
N GLU A 835 -16.63 -51.41 17.54
CA GLU A 835 -17.68 -51.03 16.60
C GLU A 835 -17.50 -51.74 15.25
N ARG A 836 -18.60 -52.30 14.73
CA ARG A 836 -18.63 -52.89 13.39
C ARG A 836 -19.13 -51.86 12.38
N ILE A 837 -18.26 -51.49 11.44
CA ILE A 837 -18.60 -50.58 10.34
C ILE A 837 -19.48 -51.32 9.32
N SER A 838 -20.49 -50.65 8.75
CA SER A 838 -21.31 -51.25 7.70
C SER A 838 -20.50 -51.49 6.41
N THR A 839 -20.65 -52.68 5.83
CA THR A 839 -20.08 -53.03 4.51
C THR A 839 -20.66 -52.20 3.37
N ASP A 840 -21.79 -51.54 3.59
CA ASP A 840 -22.41 -50.66 2.59
C ASP A 840 -21.61 -49.36 2.41
N VAL A 841 -20.86 -48.94 3.43
CA VAL A 841 -20.10 -47.69 3.45
C VAL A 841 -18.65 -47.91 3.04
N LEU A 842 -18.07 -49.05 3.39
CA LEU A 842 -16.64 -49.32 3.22
C LEU A 842 -16.39 -50.75 2.72
N GLU A 843 -15.59 -50.89 1.66
CA GLU A 843 -15.31 -52.19 1.02
C GLU A 843 -14.57 -53.16 1.95
N HIS A 844 -13.59 -52.65 2.70
CA HIS A 844 -12.75 -53.43 3.62
C HIS A 844 -13.31 -53.53 5.05
N ALA A 845 -14.59 -53.21 5.28
CA ALA A 845 -15.18 -53.13 6.62
C ALA A 845 -15.03 -54.43 7.46
N ASN A 846 -15.08 -55.60 6.82
CA ASN A 846 -14.94 -56.89 7.51
C ASN A 846 -13.49 -57.21 7.90
N GLU A 847 -12.51 -56.74 7.13
CA GLU A 847 -11.08 -56.97 7.39
C GLU A 847 -10.58 -56.09 8.54
N LEU A 848 -11.24 -54.95 8.73
CA LEU A 848 -10.91 -53.97 9.74
C LEU A 848 -11.34 -54.41 11.15
N TYR A 849 -12.44 -55.16 11.27
CA TYR A 849 -12.99 -55.54 12.57
C TYR A 849 -12.01 -56.42 13.38
N GLY A 850 -11.58 -55.91 14.53
CA GLY A 850 -10.63 -56.61 15.41
C GLY A 850 -9.15 -56.51 15.02
N ASP A 851 -8.78 -55.66 14.05
CA ASP A 851 -7.38 -55.45 13.67
C ASP A 851 -6.65 -54.48 14.61
N LEU A 852 -5.67 -54.99 15.34
CA LEU A 852 -4.88 -54.24 16.32
C LEU A 852 -4.01 -53.16 15.66
N GLU A 853 -3.34 -53.46 14.53
CA GLU A 853 -2.40 -52.53 13.90
C GLU A 853 -3.14 -51.31 13.35
N THR A 854 -4.31 -51.52 12.76
CA THR A 854 -5.17 -50.44 12.26
C THR A 854 -5.72 -49.58 13.41
N GLN A 855 -6.11 -50.19 14.53
CA GLN A 855 -6.56 -49.43 15.71
C GLN A 855 -5.44 -48.51 16.24
N GLN A 856 -4.20 -48.99 16.31
CA GLN A 856 -3.06 -48.17 16.75
C GLN A 856 -2.84 -46.94 15.86
N LEU A 857 -2.99 -47.08 14.54
CA LEU A 857 -2.89 -45.95 13.61
C LEU A 857 -4.02 -44.93 13.80
N LEU A 858 -5.25 -45.40 14.01
CA LEU A 858 -6.42 -44.55 14.24
C LEU A 858 -6.33 -43.80 15.58
N ASP A 859 -5.86 -44.47 16.64
CA ASP A 859 -5.63 -43.86 17.94
C ASP A 859 -4.53 -42.78 17.86
N ALA A 860 -3.48 -43.02 17.08
CA ALA A 860 -2.43 -42.04 16.84
C ALA A 860 -2.93 -40.81 16.06
N GLU A 861 -3.74 -41.01 15.01
CA GLU A 861 -4.39 -39.91 14.28
C GLU A 861 -5.31 -39.09 15.21
N PHE A 862 -6.13 -39.77 16.01
CA PHE A 862 -7.07 -39.12 16.94
C PHE A 862 -6.33 -38.33 18.02
N ALA A 863 -5.28 -38.88 18.62
CA ALA A 863 -4.46 -38.19 19.62
C ALA A 863 -3.80 -36.93 19.03
N ALA A 864 -3.32 -36.99 17.78
CA ALA A 864 -2.75 -35.83 17.10
C ALA A 864 -3.79 -34.73 16.85
N LEU A 865 -5.03 -35.09 16.51
CA LEU A 865 -6.14 -34.14 16.34
C LEU A 865 -6.59 -33.51 17.67
N GLU A 866 -6.56 -34.28 18.76
CA GLU A 866 -6.87 -33.79 20.11
C GLU A 866 -5.82 -32.78 20.58
N GLU A 867 -4.54 -33.08 20.33
CA GLU A 867 -3.43 -32.17 20.61
C GLU A 867 -3.54 -30.86 19.81
N ASP A 868 -3.80 -30.95 18.51
CA ASP A 868 -4.01 -29.77 17.66
C ASP A 868 -5.16 -28.90 18.18
N ARG A 869 -6.28 -29.54 18.52
CA ARG A 869 -7.45 -28.85 19.05
C ARG A 869 -7.14 -28.16 20.37
N ARG A 870 -6.31 -28.75 21.23
CA ARG A 870 -5.85 -28.10 22.47
C ARG A 870 -4.98 -26.88 22.16
N ILE A 871 -3.94 -27.03 21.34
CA ILE A 871 -3.02 -25.95 20.96
C ILE A 871 -3.79 -24.79 20.31
N LEU A 872 -4.68 -25.07 19.37
CA LEU A 872 -5.48 -24.06 18.68
C LEU A 872 -6.44 -23.34 19.63
N ARG A 873 -7.11 -24.07 20.52
CA ARG A 873 -7.95 -23.44 21.55
C ARG A 873 -7.13 -22.55 22.46
N ASP A 874 -5.99 -23.01 22.94
CA ASP A 874 -5.14 -22.21 23.83
C ASP A 874 -4.69 -20.92 23.12
N PHE A 875 -4.34 -20.99 21.84
CA PHE A 875 -4.02 -19.82 21.03
C PHE A 875 -5.21 -18.87 20.88
N VAL A 876 -6.38 -19.36 20.44
CA VAL A 876 -7.59 -18.54 20.23
C VAL A 876 -8.02 -17.86 21.52
N HIS A 877 -8.13 -18.61 22.62
CA HIS A 877 -8.52 -18.05 23.93
C HIS A 877 -7.55 -16.99 24.47
N SER A 878 -6.27 -17.02 24.06
CA SER A 878 -5.26 -16.07 24.52
C SER A 878 -5.25 -14.73 23.75
N ARG A 879 -5.69 -14.72 22.49
CA ARG A 879 -5.53 -13.55 21.59
C ARG A 879 -6.83 -12.90 21.12
N THR A 880 -7.92 -13.65 20.95
CA THR A 880 -9.19 -13.05 20.49
C THR A 880 -10.10 -12.69 21.66
N LYS A 881 -10.69 -11.50 21.61
CA LYS A 881 -11.78 -11.10 22.52
C LYS A 881 -13.04 -11.96 22.29
N GLU A 882 -13.19 -12.48 21.08
CA GLU A 882 -14.25 -13.38 20.65
C GLU A 882 -13.74 -14.83 20.73
N LYS A 883 -14.22 -15.55 21.75
CA LYS A 883 -13.76 -16.92 22.05
C LYS A 883 -14.33 -17.98 21.09
N ASP A 884 -15.29 -17.60 20.25
CA ASP A 884 -16.06 -18.51 19.40
C ASP A 884 -15.79 -18.30 17.89
N ASP A 885 -14.72 -17.59 17.50
CA ASP A 885 -14.40 -17.45 16.07
C ASP A 885 -13.74 -18.73 15.54
N ASP A 886 -14.38 -19.35 14.54
CA ASP A 886 -13.86 -20.53 13.83
C ASP A 886 -13.42 -20.22 12.39
N HIS A 887 -13.40 -18.96 11.97
CA HIS A 887 -12.98 -18.56 10.64
C HIS A 887 -11.57 -17.96 10.68
N PHE A 888 -10.64 -18.55 9.92
CA PHE A 888 -9.25 -18.12 9.84
C PHE A 888 -8.83 -17.94 8.39
N GLN A 889 -7.93 -16.98 8.14
CA GLN A 889 -7.26 -16.86 6.86
C GLN A 889 -6.25 -17.99 6.74
N LEU A 890 -6.50 -18.94 5.84
CA LEU A 890 -5.64 -20.10 5.63
C LEU A 890 -5.34 -20.27 4.14
N PRO A 891 -4.15 -20.73 3.78
CA PRO A 891 -3.82 -21.04 2.40
C PRO A 891 -4.60 -22.28 1.95
N LEU A 892 -4.86 -22.37 0.64
CA LEU A 892 -5.39 -23.57 -0.03
C LEU A 892 -6.73 -24.06 0.54
N ASN A 893 -7.82 -23.79 -0.19
CA ASN A 893 -9.15 -24.23 0.22
C ASN A 893 -9.35 -25.75 0.03
N ILE A 894 -9.09 -26.51 1.08
CA ILE A 894 -9.09 -27.97 1.05
C ILE A 894 -10.48 -28.53 0.72
N ILE A 895 -11.54 -27.90 1.24
CA ILE A 895 -12.92 -28.33 0.99
C ILE A 895 -13.21 -28.27 -0.51
N ARG A 896 -12.80 -27.17 -1.15
CA ARG A 896 -12.97 -27.00 -2.60
C ARG A 896 -12.14 -27.99 -3.42
N ILE A 897 -10.93 -28.31 -2.99
CA ILE A 897 -10.07 -29.31 -3.66
C ILE A 897 -10.71 -30.70 -3.55
N ILE A 898 -11.24 -31.07 -2.38
CA ILE A 898 -11.95 -32.33 -2.17
C ILE A 898 -13.20 -32.40 -3.06
N ASP A 899 -14.03 -31.36 -3.07
CA ASP A 899 -15.24 -31.31 -3.89
C ASP A 899 -14.92 -31.42 -5.38
N SER A 900 -13.87 -30.73 -5.83
CA SER A 900 -13.41 -30.79 -7.22
C SER A 900 -12.92 -32.20 -7.59
N ALA A 901 -12.20 -32.88 -6.69
CA ALA A 901 -11.76 -34.25 -6.90
C ALA A 901 -12.93 -35.24 -6.94
N LYS A 902 -13.91 -35.13 -6.03
CA LYS A 902 -15.12 -35.97 -6.03
C LYS A 902 -15.85 -35.91 -7.36
N ARG A 903 -15.95 -34.71 -7.95
CA ARG A 903 -16.60 -34.51 -9.25
C ARG A 903 -15.75 -35.05 -10.40
N LEU A 904 -14.45 -34.77 -10.42
CA LEU A 904 -13.53 -35.25 -11.45
C LEU A 904 -13.57 -36.77 -11.60
N PHE A 905 -13.58 -37.48 -10.47
CA PHE A 905 -13.61 -38.95 -10.43
C PHE A 905 -15.03 -39.54 -10.35
N LYS A 906 -16.07 -38.69 -10.37
CA LYS A 906 -17.49 -39.10 -10.29
C LYS A 906 -17.76 -40.02 -9.09
N THR A 907 -17.20 -39.65 -7.96
CA THR A 907 -17.41 -40.30 -6.67
C THR A 907 -18.83 -39.98 -6.21
N ASP A 908 -19.61 -41.01 -5.93
CA ASP A 908 -20.98 -40.91 -5.47
C ASP A 908 -21.02 -41.13 -3.96
N ASP A 909 -21.82 -40.34 -3.25
CA ASP A 909 -21.97 -40.46 -1.80
C ASP A 909 -22.63 -41.81 -1.41
N GLY A 910 -23.37 -42.43 -2.35
CA GLY A 910 -23.95 -43.76 -2.15
C GLY A 910 -23.01 -44.94 -2.43
N LYS A 911 -21.78 -44.69 -2.92
CA LYS A 911 -20.80 -45.76 -3.19
C LYS A 911 -19.93 -46.04 -1.97
N ARG A 912 -19.51 -47.30 -1.83
CA ARG A 912 -18.54 -47.69 -0.82
C ARG A 912 -17.16 -47.10 -1.14
N SER A 913 -16.45 -46.65 -0.10
CA SER A 913 -15.05 -46.25 -0.21
C SER A 913 -14.14 -47.49 -0.29
N ASP A 914 -13.08 -47.41 -1.09
CA ASP A 914 -11.99 -48.39 -1.22
C ASP A 914 -10.75 -48.00 -0.40
N LEU A 915 -10.86 -46.98 0.46
CA LEU A 915 -9.74 -46.50 1.28
C LEU A 915 -9.47 -47.42 2.47
N HIS A 916 -8.19 -47.64 2.76
CA HIS A 916 -7.74 -48.41 3.92
C HIS A 916 -6.94 -47.49 4.87
N PRO A 917 -7.14 -47.55 6.21
CA PRO A 917 -6.42 -46.71 7.17
C PRO A 917 -4.89 -46.82 7.05
N ARG A 918 -4.39 -48.05 6.84
CA ARG A 918 -2.95 -48.34 6.63
C ARG A 918 -2.36 -47.61 5.42
N ASP A 919 -3.16 -47.27 4.42
CA ASP A 919 -2.71 -46.51 3.26
C ASP A 919 -2.88 -45.00 3.48
N VAL A 920 -4.02 -44.58 4.04
CA VAL A 920 -4.39 -43.17 4.18
C VAL A 920 -3.51 -42.46 5.21
N ILE A 921 -3.46 -42.96 6.44
CA ILE A 921 -2.86 -42.23 7.58
C ILE A 921 -1.37 -41.99 7.34
N PRO A 922 -0.55 -42.99 6.95
CA PRO A 922 0.86 -42.76 6.67
C PRO A 922 1.09 -41.82 5.48
N ARG A 923 0.24 -41.86 4.45
CA ARG A 923 0.36 -40.95 3.29
C ARG A 923 0.03 -39.50 3.65
N VAL A 924 -0.97 -39.27 4.51
CA VAL A 924 -1.26 -37.92 5.04
C VAL A 924 -0.09 -37.42 5.88
N GLN A 925 0.49 -38.26 6.75
CA GLN A 925 1.68 -37.90 7.52
C GLN A 925 2.87 -37.54 6.60
N GLN A 926 3.16 -38.37 5.60
CA GLN A 926 4.20 -38.09 4.61
C GLN A 926 3.96 -36.80 3.81
N LEU A 927 2.71 -36.42 3.55
CA LEU A 927 2.39 -35.14 2.94
C LEU A 927 2.73 -33.98 3.89
N LEU A 928 2.32 -34.06 5.15
CA LEU A 928 2.58 -33.02 6.16
C LEU A 928 4.08 -32.85 6.44
N ASP A 929 4.86 -33.92 6.35
CA ASP A 929 6.32 -33.88 6.51
C ASP A 929 7.01 -33.21 5.31
N ARG A 930 6.46 -33.35 4.11
CA ARG A 930 6.97 -32.71 2.89
C ARG A 930 6.62 -31.21 2.79
N MET A 931 5.67 -30.73 3.57
CA MET A 931 5.32 -29.31 3.66
C MET A 931 6.37 -28.54 4.48
N ILE A 932 7.47 -28.17 3.81
CA ILE A 932 8.63 -27.49 4.41
C ILE A 932 8.65 -26.02 3.97
N ILE A 933 8.76 -25.11 4.95
CA ILE A 933 8.89 -23.66 4.77
C ILE A 933 10.31 -23.24 5.13
N VAL A 934 10.73 -23.52 6.37
CA VAL A 934 12.09 -23.37 6.87
C VAL A 934 12.88 -24.64 6.59
N ARG A 935 13.91 -24.54 5.76
CA ARG A 935 14.80 -25.66 5.42
C ARG A 935 15.98 -25.68 6.38
N GLY A 936 16.18 -26.80 7.07
CA GLY A 936 17.33 -27.04 7.94
C GLY A 936 17.20 -28.34 8.71
N THR A 937 18.31 -28.86 9.21
CA THR A 937 18.37 -30.10 10.02
C THR A 937 18.76 -29.84 11.47
N ASP A 938 19.14 -28.61 11.79
CA ASP A 938 19.43 -28.16 13.14
C ASP A 938 18.15 -28.02 13.97
N GLU A 939 18.27 -28.18 15.30
CA GLU A 939 17.13 -28.18 16.22
C GLU A 939 16.28 -26.91 16.11
N LEU A 940 16.92 -25.74 15.91
CA LEU A 940 16.23 -24.46 15.78
C LEU A 940 15.44 -24.36 14.47
N SER A 941 15.99 -24.82 13.35
CA SER A 941 15.25 -24.85 12.07
C SER A 941 14.06 -25.80 12.12
N VAL A 942 14.20 -26.94 12.79
CA VAL A 942 13.10 -27.90 12.97
C VAL A 942 11.98 -27.30 13.84
N GLU A 943 12.35 -26.62 14.93
CA GLU A 943 11.40 -25.90 15.78
C GLU A 943 10.70 -24.75 15.02
N ALA A 944 11.46 -23.95 14.27
CA ALA A 944 10.92 -22.86 13.46
C ALA A 944 9.95 -23.38 12.39
N GLN A 945 10.28 -24.50 11.74
CA GLN A 945 9.41 -25.16 10.77
C GLN A 945 8.12 -25.67 11.40
N TYR A 946 8.23 -26.28 12.59
CA TYR A 946 7.07 -26.74 13.34
C TYR A 946 6.14 -25.55 13.65
N ASN A 947 6.69 -24.47 14.22
CA ASN A 947 5.94 -23.28 14.60
C ASN A 947 5.26 -22.59 13.40
N ALA A 948 5.95 -22.46 12.26
CA ALA A 948 5.40 -21.83 11.06
C ALA A 948 4.24 -22.62 10.43
N THR A 949 4.09 -23.91 10.75
CA THR A 949 3.12 -24.80 10.07
C THR A 949 1.98 -25.33 10.96
N ILE A 950 1.92 -24.96 12.24
CA ILE A 950 0.92 -25.47 13.21
C ILE A 950 -0.50 -25.36 12.67
N PHE A 951 -0.93 -24.16 12.28
CA PHE A 951 -2.29 -23.88 11.81
C PHE A 951 -2.65 -24.64 10.54
N ILE A 952 -1.73 -24.66 9.58
CA ILE A 952 -1.92 -25.32 8.28
C ILE A 952 -2.00 -26.83 8.48
N LYS A 953 -1.05 -27.41 9.22
CA LYS A 953 -1.02 -28.85 9.49
C LYS A 953 -2.23 -29.31 10.29
N ALA A 954 -2.72 -28.52 11.24
CA ALA A 954 -3.92 -28.84 11.99
C ALA A 954 -5.18 -28.87 11.11
N GLN A 955 -5.35 -27.87 10.24
CA GLN A 955 -6.46 -27.87 9.28
C GLN A 955 -6.37 -29.03 8.30
N PHE A 956 -5.18 -29.34 7.79
CA PHE A 956 -4.96 -30.45 6.85
C PHE A 956 -5.28 -31.79 7.51
N ARG A 957 -4.81 -32.02 8.74
CA ARG A 957 -5.16 -33.22 9.52
C ARG A 957 -6.66 -33.33 9.76
N SER A 958 -7.31 -32.24 10.17
CA SER A 958 -8.77 -32.24 10.42
C SER A 958 -9.61 -32.51 9.16
N ARG A 959 -9.17 -32.02 7.99
CA ARG A 959 -9.90 -32.21 6.73
C ARG A 959 -9.62 -33.55 6.06
N LEU A 960 -8.41 -34.10 6.25
CA LEU A 960 -7.97 -35.38 5.66
C LEU A 960 -8.06 -36.57 6.64
N ALA A 961 -8.65 -36.39 7.82
CA ALA A 961 -8.84 -37.45 8.80
C ALA A 961 -9.56 -38.66 8.20
N TYR A 962 -9.08 -39.87 8.49
CA TYR A 962 -9.56 -41.10 7.84
C TYR A 962 -11.09 -41.27 7.92
N LYS A 963 -11.66 -41.18 9.13
CA LYS A 963 -13.11 -41.32 9.35
C LYS A 963 -13.92 -40.37 8.49
N ARG A 964 -13.44 -39.11 8.37
CA ARG A 964 -14.09 -38.05 7.62
C ARG A 964 -14.10 -38.33 6.12
N ILE A 965 -12.96 -38.72 5.56
CA ILE A 965 -12.84 -38.92 4.11
C ILE A 965 -13.44 -40.25 3.64
N ALA A 966 -13.31 -41.32 4.42
CA ALA A 966 -13.77 -42.65 4.05
C ALA A 966 -15.25 -42.86 4.36
N LEU A 967 -15.71 -42.52 5.57
CA LEU A 967 -17.10 -42.76 6.01
C LEU A 967 -18.02 -41.57 5.79
N GLY A 968 -17.50 -40.35 5.83
CA GLY A 968 -18.31 -39.13 5.64
C GLY A 968 -18.39 -38.69 4.18
N MET A 969 -17.27 -38.71 3.47
CA MET A 969 -17.16 -38.21 2.09
C MET A 969 -17.08 -39.31 1.03
N HIS A 970 -16.95 -40.58 1.42
CA HIS A 970 -16.90 -41.73 0.51
C HIS A 970 -15.85 -41.61 -0.60
N LEU A 971 -14.68 -41.03 -0.31
CA LEU A 971 -13.62 -40.85 -1.31
C LEU A 971 -13.09 -42.20 -1.82
N ASN A 972 -12.66 -42.23 -3.08
CA ASN A 972 -11.94 -43.36 -3.63
C ASN A 972 -10.41 -43.13 -3.59
N LYS A 973 -9.62 -44.19 -3.76
CA LYS A 973 -8.16 -44.15 -3.71
C LYS A 973 -7.55 -43.21 -4.75
N LEU A 974 -8.10 -43.19 -5.96
CA LEU A 974 -7.65 -42.29 -7.04
C LEU A 974 -7.91 -40.81 -6.73
N ALA A 975 -9.10 -40.46 -6.22
CA ALA A 975 -9.39 -39.08 -5.81
C ALA A 975 -8.51 -38.66 -4.65
N PHE A 976 -8.29 -39.55 -3.68
CA PHE A 976 -7.40 -39.28 -2.55
C PHE A 976 -5.96 -39.00 -3.01
N GLU A 977 -5.38 -39.83 -3.89
CA GLU A 977 -4.04 -39.61 -4.45
C GLU A 977 -3.94 -38.29 -5.21
N HIS A 978 -4.97 -37.95 -6.01
CA HIS A 978 -5.05 -36.66 -6.70
C HIS A 978 -5.09 -35.48 -5.72
N ILE A 979 -5.88 -35.56 -4.64
CA ILE A 979 -5.96 -34.50 -3.62
C ILE A 979 -4.59 -34.27 -2.98
N LEU A 980 -3.88 -35.33 -2.58
CA LEU A 980 -2.55 -35.19 -1.96
C LEU A 980 -1.55 -34.53 -2.91
N GLY A 981 -1.52 -34.94 -4.18
CA GLY A 981 -0.62 -34.37 -5.19
C GLY A 981 -0.91 -32.90 -5.48
N GLU A 982 -2.19 -32.51 -5.52
CA GLU A 982 -2.60 -31.13 -5.76
C GLU A 982 -2.24 -30.23 -4.57
N LEU A 983 -2.47 -30.70 -3.33
CA LEU A 983 -2.11 -29.98 -2.11
C LEU A 983 -0.60 -29.72 -2.02
N GLU A 984 0.24 -30.73 -2.32
CA GLU A 984 1.70 -30.59 -2.31
C GLU A 984 2.18 -29.58 -3.37
N THR A 985 1.65 -29.70 -4.59
CA THR A 985 2.02 -28.83 -5.71
C THR A 985 1.64 -27.37 -5.43
N ARG A 986 0.42 -27.15 -4.92
CA ARG A 986 -0.05 -25.79 -4.61
C ARG A 986 0.64 -25.20 -3.40
N PHE A 987 0.96 -25.99 -2.37
CA PHE A 987 1.69 -25.52 -1.20
C PHE A 987 3.09 -25.03 -1.58
N THR A 988 3.80 -25.78 -2.44
CA THR A 988 5.13 -25.38 -2.92
C THR A 988 5.09 -24.07 -3.71
N ARG A 989 4.02 -23.83 -4.48
CA ARG A 989 3.78 -22.57 -5.18
C ARG A 989 3.39 -21.42 -4.27
N ALA A 990 2.96 -21.71 -3.03
CA ALA A 990 2.46 -20.71 -2.10
C ALA A 990 3.53 -20.05 -1.23
N LEU A 991 4.75 -20.58 -1.25
CA LEU A 991 5.89 -19.98 -0.57
C LEU A 991 6.17 -18.59 -1.13
N VAL A 992 6.52 -17.66 -0.25
CA VAL A 992 6.95 -16.33 -0.67
C VAL A 992 8.19 -16.42 -1.56
N ASN A 993 8.20 -15.69 -2.67
CA ASN A 993 9.36 -15.63 -3.54
C ASN A 993 10.47 -14.79 -2.89
N PRO A 994 11.72 -15.31 -2.77
CA PRO A 994 12.85 -14.49 -2.37
C PRO A 994 13.06 -13.31 -3.31
N GLY A 995 13.32 -12.13 -2.76
CA GLY A 995 13.42 -10.88 -3.51
C GLY A 995 12.15 -10.04 -3.48
N GLU A 996 11.03 -10.55 -2.94
CA GLU A 996 9.81 -9.78 -2.77
C GLU A 996 10.04 -8.56 -1.86
N MET A 997 9.63 -7.38 -2.34
CA MET A 997 9.78 -6.10 -1.62
C MET A 997 8.67 -5.92 -0.59
N VAL A 998 8.61 -6.84 0.37
CA VAL A 998 7.54 -6.97 1.36
C VAL A 998 7.31 -5.70 2.19
N GLY A 999 8.35 -4.89 2.42
CA GLY A 999 8.20 -3.63 3.15
C GLY A 999 7.41 -2.56 2.39
N VAL A 1000 7.67 -2.42 1.08
CA VAL A 1000 6.91 -1.49 0.23
C VAL A 1000 5.47 -1.99 0.08
N LEU A 1001 5.30 -3.30 -0.13
CA LEU A 1001 3.98 -3.93 -0.22
C LEU A 1001 3.16 -3.68 1.05
N ALA A 1002 3.74 -3.94 2.24
CA ALA A 1002 3.07 -3.71 3.52
C ALA A 1002 2.76 -2.22 3.74
N ALA A 1003 3.70 -1.32 3.43
CA ALA A 1003 3.46 0.11 3.52
C ALA A 1003 2.27 0.55 2.65
N GLN A 1004 2.21 0.06 1.42
CA GLN A 1004 1.12 0.36 0.49
C GLN A 1004 -0.21 -0.21 0.95
N SER A 1005 -0.22 -1.48 1.37
CA SER A 1005 -1.39 -2.18 1.89
C SER A 1005 -2.00 -1.54 3.13
N ILE A 1006 -1.20 -0.86 3.95
CA ILE A 1006 -1.67 -0.12 5.13
C ILE A 1006 -2.15 1.29 4.75
N GLY A 1007 -1.44 1.98 3.86
CA GLY A 1007 -1.77 3.38 3.59
C GLY A 1007 -2.85 3.59 2.54
N GLU A 1008 -3.10 2.65 1.62
CA GLU A 1008 -4.23 2.76 0.66
C GLU A 1008 -5.60 2.70 1.36
N PRO A 1009 -5.89 1.80 2.32
CA PRO A 1009 -7.17 1.81 3.03
C PRO A 1009 -7.35 3.01 3.95
N ALA A 1010 -6.24 3.69 4.28
CA ALA A 1010 -6.26 4.91 5.09
C ALA A 1010 -6.56 6.16 4.26
N THR A 1011 -6.34 6.12 2.94
CA THR A 1011 -6.70 7.19 1.98
C THR A 1011 -8.15 7.05 1.56
#